data_AF-A0AAV2K8F0-F1
#
_entry.id   AF-A0AAV2K8F0-F1
#
_cell.length_a   1.000
_cell.length_b   1.000
_cell.length_c   1.000
_cell.angle_alpha   90.00
_cell.angle_beta   90.00
_cell.angle_gamma   90.00
#
_symmetry.space_group_name_H-M   'P 1'
#
loop_
_entity.id
_entity.type
_entity.pdbx_description
1 polymer ?
#
loop_
_entity_poly.entity_id
_entity_poly.type
_entity_poly.pdbx_seq_one_letter_code
_entity_poly.pdbx_strand_id
1 'polypeptide(L)'
;MQTEGGVEVEEERCAAGSGQWTVFPLLLLWMHLHHNVLGCVAPDCDLLLEGSHGVIKSPCYPQKYPNSQTCRWTVQAPTGHIVQLTFVDFELEEAPGCIYDYAVVNTGQADVRFCGLTAHGLTLNSTGNVMVVNFKSDFSVQKRGFYVEYRHVAVDLRNQKVTVSNGVGKITKLSSSISVPTLRHLTVCFEAQRSSSKQKEWFFSYDSSSNVALSFGTDKEMKLVVDGQECSVDSLITQANFTSTMTPVCVVWTSANGKVVIYYNSQYLTKTCSGLSGRSVPAGGLFQLGAQQSFDGFIYNLRLWDYSMSEQQLNALTCDTEGNVIDWDNSYWDVPSTMAQTDASLSCSVSLQTVTSLTSSCASSGLGCAASSTASNSIPDTNASTSHALSPPTPPSATPSSAPLTSPINQPLTTAAGSSYTTFSSAGVPLSSSTSWATVTNHPPTNSATHDTLFYRVAFVVEDSTLTMSQADVEEAVVIWLNQTFQNWTQSVYVDFISVQSGLPNNGVMSYQCQALLVHYFTTNESLGEAAKTRLSSNEAQLGTGLRIQTGSTSLTLIENCPEEASVHYRWPESRPTVGHTLPCFPNKDSSASRTCLISPQNFTSHWSTADTSNCTIINNIQVSAENAAEVADQLVVITNNELSQEEVSQVVTKVKELVNVAKINTSLAHTVVTIISNVMKRPESTLAATSEKALKAMNKLAQKMEFEGDSVSVSSAHLALGVSTLNTTMFKGTSFSAFMGPNSSQPQIDFVSKRANPLAQVILPASLLHNVSLTKAERASLSRINFMFFSSTNLFQKVQDGLSLNSYVVASSVGNFTISNLLDPVRIEIAHLTEQAFDPLKPPVCMFWDFSMKDGVGGWNREGCQVSTDSTSNKTVCLCNHLTHFGILMDIYGSSAYINEQNTKILTFITYIGCGVSAVFSAVTLLTYIAFEKLRRDYPSKILMNLSASLLCLNLTFLLDGWLASLRSDWLCVSVAVFLHYFLLTSFTWMGLESVHMYIALVKVFNTYIRRYILKFCLVGWGFPAVIVGIVTAIDKNSYGLQEYGRGGHGSSEFCWIKNQLVFYVTCVGYFCLIFLLNVAMFIVVMLQICGRNGKRSNRTLREEVLRNLRSVISLTFLLGMTWGFALFAWGPVNLAFMYLFSIFNSLQGLFIFIFHCALKENVQKQWRRYLCCGRFRLSDNSDWSKTATNNTKKVSSENLGKSLSSSSFGSSTANWTSKAKATFNPFNKRHSNTDSSSNQ
;
A
#
# COMPACT_ATOMS: atom_id res chain seq x y z
N MET A 1 -7.92 43.77 -69.72
CA MET A 1 -7.80 44.51 -68.45
C MET A 1 -8.12 43.54 -67.32
N GLN A 2 -7.28 43.36 -66.31
CA GLN A 2 -5.90 43.84 -66.17
C GLN A 2 -5.13 42.84 -65.27
N THR A 3 -3.86 42.59 -65.56
CA THR A 3 -3.09 41.47 -64.98
C THR A 3 -1.82 41.98 -64.30
N GLU A 4 -1.71 41.77 -62.99
CA GLU A 4 -0.51 41.93 -62.17
C GLU A 4 -0.78 41.26 -60.81
N GLY A 5 0.21 40.74 -60.06
CA GLY A 5 1.64 40.66 -60.40
C GLY A 5 2.55 40.87 -59.18
N GLY A 6 2.46 40.02 -58.15
CA GLY A 6 3.28 40.11 -56.93
C GLY A 6 3.71 38.73 -56.43
N VAL A 7 4.91 38.65 -55.84
CA VAL A 7 5.58 37.39 -55.46
C VAL A 7 5.97 37.41 -54.00
N GLU A 8 5.69 36.33 -53.28
CA GLU A 8 6.40 35.95 -52.05
C GLU A 8 6.62 34.42 -52.07
N VAL A 9 7.64 33.92 -51.36
CA VAL A 9 8.34 32.68 -51.75
C VAL A 9 8.00 31.48 -50.86
N GLU A 10 7.64 30.35 -51.49
CA GLU A 10 7.54 29.04 -50.84
C GLU A 10 8.93 28.45 -50.51
N GLU A 11 9.04 27.80 -49.33
CA GLU A 11 10.12 26.85 -49.03
C GLU A 11 9.49 25.52 -48.56
N GLU A 12 9.60 24.48 -49.39
CA GLU A 12 8.81 23.25 -49.25
C GLU A 12 9.20 22.38 -48.05
N ARG A 13 8.20 21.99 -47.25
CA ARG A 13 8.31 20.86 -46.32
C ARG A 13 7.96 19.54 -47.02
N CYS A 14 8.98 18.75 -47.39
CA CYS A 14 8.74 17.35 -47.76
C CYS A 14 8.24 16.54 -46.56
N ALA A 15 7.04 15.95 -46.68
CA ALA A 15 6.39 15.16 -45.63
C ALA A 15 6.21 13.68 -46.06
N ALA A 16 6.92 12.78 -45.40
CA ALA A 16 6.64 11.34 -45.35
C ALA A 16 7.42 10.70 -44.17
N GLY A 17 6.84 9.89 -43.29
CA GLY A 17 5.44 9.50 -43.15
C GLY A 17 5.12 9.06 -41.71
N SER A 18 3.86 8.73 -41.43
CA SER A 18 3.35 8.44 -40.09
C SER A 18 3.88 7.12 -39.50
N GLY A 19 5.01 7.20 -38.80
CA GLY A 19 5.59 6.12 -37.97
C GLY A 19 5.55 6.47 -36.48
N GLN A 20 4.35 6.69 -35.93
CA GLN A 20 4.16 6.99 -34.51
C GLN A 20 4.62 5.78 -33.67
N TRP A 21 5.51 5.97 -32.69
CA TRP A 21 6.12 4.87 -31.95
C TRP A 21 5.11 4.21 -30.98
N THR A 22 4.35 3.25 -31.50
CA THR A 22 3.38 2.41 -30.79
C THR A 22 4.06 1.41 -29.86
N VAL A 23 4.79 1.91 -28.88
CA VAL A 23 5.43 1.11 -27.82
C VAL A 23 4.98 1.61 -26.44
N PHE A 24 4.94 2.92 -26.22
CA PHE A 24 4.45 3.49 -24.96
C PHE A 24 2.93 3.29 -24.75
N PRO A 25 2.06 3.56 -25.75
CA PRO A 25 0.63 3.24 -25.64
C PRO A 25 0.40 1.73 -25.55
N LEU A 26 1.23 0.92 -26.22
CA LEU A 26 1.10 -0.54 -26.22
C LEU A 26 1.56 -1.19 -24.90
N LEU A 27 2.55 -0.61 -24.20
CA LEU A 27 2.90 -1.01 -22.83
C LEU A 27 1.78 -0.70 -21.84
N LEU A 28 1.15 0.48 -21.96
CA LEU A 28 -0.03 0.82 -21.14
C LEU A 28 -1.24 -0.06 -21.48
N LEU A 29 -1.47 -0.35 -22.77
CA LEU A 29 -2.52 -1.28 -23.20
C LEU A 29 -2.24 -2.71 -22.69
N TRP A 30 -0.98 -3.16 -22.72
CA TRP A 30 -0.58 -4.49 -22.23
C TRP A 30 -0.71 -4.60 -20.71
N MET A 31 -0.35 -3.54 -19.96
CA MET A 31 -0.59 -3.43 -18.51
C MET A 31 -2.08 -3.40 -18.16
N HIS A 32 -2.94 -2.78 -18.98
CA HIS A 32 -4.40 -2.86 -18.80
C HIS A 32 -5.01 -4.22 -19.21
N LEU A 33 -4.58 -4.82 -20.34
CA LEU A 33 -5.15 -6.10 -20.80
C LEU A 33 -4.72 -7.30 -19.93
N HIS A 34 -3.53 -7.29 -19.33
CA HIS A 34 -3.12 -8.37 -18.41
C HIS A 34 -3.70 -8.29 -17.01
N HIS A 35 -4.41 -7.21 -16.64
CA HIS A 35 -5.03 -7.10 -15.32
C HIS A 35 -6.27 -8.02 -15.15
N ASN A 36 -6.81 -8.58 -16.24
CA ASN A 36 -7.99 -9.44 -16.23
C ASN A 36 -7.72 -10.96 -16.13
N VAL A 37 -6.49 -11.38 -15.78
CA VAL A 37 -6.14 -12.82 -15.61
C VAL A 37 -5.43 -13.12 -14.27
N LEU A 38 -5.60 -12.25 -13.28
CA LEU A 38 -5.56 -12.66 -11.88
C LEU A 38 -6.98 -12.53 -11.32
N GLY A 39 -7.39 -13.47 -10.47
CA GLY A 39 -8.59 -13.28 -9.64
C GLY A 39 -8.39 -12.05 -8.74
N CYS A 40 -9.48 -11.37 -8.36
CA CYS A 40 -9.40 -10.08 -7.67
C CYS A 40 -8.58 -10.17 -6.38
N VAL A 41 -7.33 -9.74 -6.44
CA VAL A 41 -6.47 -9.51 -5.28
C VAL A 41 -6.99 -8.24 -4.62
N ALA A 42 -7.24 -8.29 -3.30
CA ALA A 42 -7.62 -7.10 -2.54
C ALA A 42 -6.54 -6.02 -2.75
N PRO A 43 -6.87 -4.86 -3.34
CA PRO A 43 -5.92 -3.76 -3.48
C PRO A 43 -5.61 -3.19 -2.10
N ASP A 44 -4.43 -2.59 -1.95
CA ASP A 44 -4.13 -1.79 -0.76
C ASP A 44 -5.16 -0.67 -0.64
N CYS A 45 -5.94 -0.71 0.44
CA CYS A 45 -7.10 0.14 0.69
C CYS A 45 -6.96 0.99 1.96
N ASP A 46 -5.76 1.03 2.55
CA ASP A 46 -5.41 1.95 3.64
C ASP A 46 -4.72 3.20 3.06
N LEU A 47 -5.53 4.12 2.52
CA LEU A 47 -5.07 5.21 1.64
C LEU A 47 -5.30 6.61 2.23
N LEU A 48 -4.32 7.50 2.05
CA LEU A 48 -4.46 8.94 2.27
C LEU A 48 -4.81 9.64 0.94
N LEU A 49 -5.84 10.48 0.95
CA LEU A 49 -6.43 11.10 -0.24
C LEU A 49 -6.45 12.63 -0.11
N GLU A 50 -5.48 13.30 -0.74
CA GLU A 50 -5.28 14.76 -0.64
C GLU A 50 -5.77 15.55 -1.88
N GLY A 51 -6.22 14.86 -2.94
CA GLY A 51 -6.71 15.50 -4.17
C GLY A 51 -8.00 16.29 -3.94
N SER A 52 -8.18 17.43 -4.61
CA SER A 52 -9.34 18.34 -4.40
C SER A 52 -10.72 17.70 -4.64
N HIS A 53 -10.74 16.60 -5.38
CA HIS A 53 -11.87 15.72 -5.60
C HIS A 53 -11.32 14.32 -5.96
N GLY A 54 -12.14 13.29 -5.80
CA GLY A 54 -11.77 11.93 -6.16
C GLY A 54 -12.86 10.91 -5.89
N VAL A 55 -12.51 9.63 -6.00
CA VAL A 55 -13.45 8.50 -5.88
C VAL A 55 -12.86 7.43 -4.97
N ILE A 56 -13.66 6.94 -4.03
CA ILE A 56 -13.40 5.78 -3.19
C ILE A 56 -14.30 4.63 -3.67
N LYS A 57 -13.79 3.40 -3.68
CA LYS A 57 -14.53 2.20 -4.05
C LYS A 57 -14.20 1.06 -3.09
N SER A 58 -15.17 0.21 -2.79
CA SER A 58 -14.87 -1.07 -2.15
C SER A 58 -14.01 -1.96 -3.07
N PRO A 59 -13.20 -2.88 -2.52
CA PRO A 59 -12.49 -3.88 -3.30
C PRO A 59 -13.38 -4.57 -4.34
N CYS A 60 -12.83 -4.82 -5.53
CA CYS A 60 -13.48 -5.49 -6.67
C CYS A 60 -14.71 -4.80 -7.33
N TYR A 61 -15.23 -3.69 -6.79
CA TYR A 61 -16.42 -3.01 -7.34
C TYR A 61 -16.30 -2.72 -8.86
N PRO A 62 -17.31 -3.05 -9.70
CA PRO A 62 -18.68 -3.44 -9.35
C PRO A 62 -18.90 -4.96 -9.20
N GLN A 63 -17.86 -5.77 -9.23
CA GLN A 63 -17.96 -7.17 -8.79
C GLN A 63 -18.03 -7.22 -7.26
N LYS A 64 -18.50 -8.35 -6.72
CA LYS A 64 -18.62 -8.53 -5.28
C LYS A 64 -17.28 -8.33 -4.57
N TYR A 65 -17.30 -7.65 -3.42
CA TYR A 65 -16.12 -7.54 -2.55
C TYR A 65 -15.72 -8.92 -1.97
N PRO A 66 -14.45 -9.13 -1.59
CA PRO A 66 -14.04 -10.37 -0.92
C PRO A 66 -14.53 -10.43 0.53
N ASN A 67 -14.43 -11.60 1.16
CA ASN A 67 -14.64 -11.78 2.60
C ASN A 67 -13.53 -11.11 3.45
N SER A 68 -13.82 -10.92 4.74
CA SER A 68 -12.84 -10.60 5.79
C SER A 68 -12.01 -9.35 5.52
N GLN A 69 -12.56 -8.37 4.79
CA GLN A 69 -11.84 -7.15 4.43
C GLN A 69 -11.73 -6.19 5.62
N THR A 70 -10.70 -5.35 5.59
CA THR A 70 -10.55 -4.18 6.46
C THR A 70 -9.84 -3.11 5.65
N CYS A 71 -10.49 -1.98 5.43
CA CYS A 71 -10.00 -0.88 4.59
C CYS A 71 -10.28 0.46 5.27
N ARG A 72 -9.35 1.42 5.14
CA ARG A 72 -9.49 2.78 5.67
C ARG A 72 -8.99 3.85 4.70
N TRP A 73 -9.91 4.65 4.20
CA TRP A 73 -9.60 5.82 3.36
C TRP A 73 -9.69 7.10 4.21
N THR A 74 -8.57 7.80 4.37
CA THR A 74 -8.50 9.11 5.03
C THR A 74 -8.48 10.20 3.95
N VAL A 75 -9.55 10.99 3.86
CA VAL A 75 -9.61 12.17 2.99
C VAL A 75 -9.12 13.39 3.75
N GLN A 76 -8.15 14.10 3.18
CA GLN A 76 -7.42 15.19 3.84
C GLN A 76 -7.52 16.48 3.01
N ALA A 77 -8.39 17.38 3.45
CA ALA A 77 -8.56 18.71 2.86
C ALA A 77 -7.51 19.71 3.39
N PRO A 78 -7.16 20.77 2.62
CA PRO A 78 -6.35 21.87 3.12
C PRO A 78 -7.12 22.72 4.14
N THR A 79 -6.40 23.46 4.99
CA THR A 79 -6.99 24.37 5.99
C THR A 79 -7.95 25.37 5.33
N GLY A 80 -9.11 25.60 5.96
CA GLY A 80 -10.20 26.42 5.42
C GLY A 80 -11.17 25.68 4.49
N HIS A 81 -11.00 24.37 4.28
CA HIS A 81 -11.94 23.52 3.55
C HIS A 81 -12.43 22.36 4.45
N ILE A 82 -13.65 21.92 4.20
CA ILE A 82 -14.20 20.64 4.68
C ILE A 82 -14.22 19.61 3.54
N VAL A 83 -14.37 18.34 3.89
CA VAL A 83 -14.64 17.25 2.95
C VAL A 83 -16.15 17.07 2.83
N GLN A 84 -16.66 17.05 1.60
CA GLN A 84 -17.97 16.52 1.29
C GLN A 84 -17.83 15.18 0.57
N LEU A 85 -18.64 14.21 0.96
CA LEU A 85 -18.61 12.82 0.48
C LEU A 85 -20.02 12.39 0.07
N THR A 86 -20.17 11.71 -1.06
CA THR A 86 -21.47 11.26 -1.60
C THR A 86 -21.41 9.80 -2.05
N PHE A 87 -22.34 8.98 -1.58
CA PHE A 87 -22.51 7.59 -1.99
C PHE A 87 -23.34 7.52 -3.28
N VAL A 88 -22.71 7.15 -4.40
CA VAL A 88 -23.37 7.05 -5.72
C VAL A 88 -23.99 5.67 -5.95
N ASP A 89 -23.35 4.61 -5.44
CA ASP A 89 -23.92 3.26 -5.31
C ASP A 89 -23.44 2.65 -3.98
N PHE A 90 -24.28 1.85 -3.33
CA PHE A 90 -24.00 1.22 -2.05
C PHE A 90 -24.92 0.01 -1.82
N GLU A 91 -24.33 -1.19 -1.78
CA GLU A 91 -24.99 -2.46 -1.45
C GLU A 91 -24.01 -3.34 -0.65
N LEU A 92 -24.18 -3.37 0.68
CA LEU A 92 -23.51 -4.30 1.61
C LEU A 92 -24.50 -5.36 2.11
N GLU A 93 -24.02 -6.39 2.82
CA GLU A 93 -24.93 -7.28 3.56
C GLU A 93 -25.72 -6.47 4.61
N GLU A 94 -26.94 -6.92 4.93
CA GLU A 94 -27.85 -6.23 5.84
C GLU A 94 -28.04 -7.07 7.10
N ALA A 95 -27.85 -6.45 8.27
CA ALA A 95 -27.98 -7.09 9.57
C ALA A 95 -28.45 -6.07 10.63
N PRO A 96 -29.21 -6.49 11.65
CA PRO A 96 -29.55 -5.62 12.79
C PRO A 96 -28.27 -5.05 13.43
N GLY A 97 -28.18 -3.72 13.58
CA GLY A 97 -26.99 -3.04 14.09
C GLY A 97 -25.76 -3.07 13.16
N CYS A 98 -25.91 -3.55 11.92
CA CYS A 98 -24.82 -3.73 10.95
C CYS A 98 -23.64 -4.52 11.55
N ILE A 99 -23.93 -5.73 12.05
CA ILE A 99 -22.97 -6.62 12.73
C ILE A 99 -22.20 -7.59 11.81
N TYR A 100 -22.61 -7.70 10.55
CA TYR A 100 -21.93 -8.49 9.52
C TYR A 100 -20.99 -7.55 8.73
N ASP A 101 -21.37 -7.18 7.50
CA ASP A 101 -20.67 -6.17 6.71
C ASP A 101 -21.09 -4.74 7.10
N TYR A 102 -20.12 -3.80 7.16
CA TYR A 102 -20.44 -2.40 7.42
C TYR A 102 -19.38 -1.40 6.91
N ALA A 103 -19.85 -0.20 6.55
CA ALA A 103 -19.03 0.99 6.40
C ALA A 103 -19.25 1.94 7.58
N VAL A 104 -18.20 2.64 8.03
CA VAL A 104 -18.28 3.74 9.01
C VAL A 104 -17.66 5.00 8.41
N VAL A 105 -18.37 6.12 8.45
CA VAL A 105 -17.85 7.43 8.07
C VAL A 105 -17.66 8.29 9.32
N ASN A 106 -16.40 8.62 9.63
CA ASN A 106 -16.05 9.59 10.65
C ASN A 106 -16.11 11.00 10.06
N THR A 107 -17.03 11.82 10.58
CA THR A 107 -17.27 13.21 10.15
C THR A 107 -16.45 14.24 10.94
N GLY A 108 -15.69 13.83 11.95
CA GLY A 108 -15.04 14.71 12.93
C GLY A 108 -15.92 15.11 14.12
N GLN A 109 -17.24 14.88 14.07
CA GLN A 109 -18.14 14.96 15.24
C GLN A 109 -18.78 13.62 15.60
N ALA A 110 -19.06 12.77 14.60
CA ALA A 110 -19.68 11.46 14.79
C ALA A 110 -19.16 10.41 13.81
N ASP A 111 -19.15 9.16 14.25
CA ASP A 111 -18.97 7.96 13.43
C ASP A 111 -20.36 7.41 13.04
N VAL A 112 -20.70 7.48 11.75
CA VAL A 112 -21.99 6.98 11.24
C VAL A 112 -21.79 5.65 10.54
N ARG A 113 -22.49 4.59 10.98
CA ARG A 113 -22.40 3.23 10.43
C ARG A 113 -23.51 2.95 9.41
N PHE A 114 -23.17 2.28 8.31
CA PHE A 114 -24.08 1.91 7.22
C PHE A 114 -23.88 0.46 6.79
N CYS A 115 -24.96 -0.19 6.35
CA CYS A 115 -24.99 -1.55 5.78
C CYS A 115 -26.26 -1.72 4.92
N GLY A 116 -26.47 -2.88 4.28
CA GLY A 116 -27.58 -3.04 3.33
C GLY A 116 -27.51 -2.00 2.20
N LEU A 117 -28.62 -1.28 1.98
CA LEU A 117 -28.72 -0.16 1.04
C LEU A 117 -28.67 1.23 1.73
N THR A 118 -28.45 1.32 3.05
CA THR A 118 -28.82 2.52 3.83
C THR A 118 -28.06 3.80 3.50
N ALA A 119 -26.88 3.71 2.88
CA ALA A 119 -26.12 4.89 2.46
C ALA A 119 -26.40 5.34 1.01
N HIS A 120 -27.12 4.56 0.19
CA HIS A 120 -27.26 4.83 -1.24
C HIS A 120 -27.91 6.21 -1.52
N GLY A 121 -27.15 7.13 -2.14
CA GLY A 121 -27.61 8.48 -2.43
C GLY A 121 -27.43 9.50 -1.30
N LEU A 122 -26.80 9.14 -0.17
CA LEU A 122 -26.50 10.08 0.90
C LEU A 122 -25.27 10.94 0.60
N THR A 123 -25.33 12.20 0.99
CA THR A 123 -24.20 13.13 1.06
C THR A 123 -23.90 13.50 2.51
N LEU A 124 -22.63 13.42 2.91
CA LEU A 124 -22.12 13.74 4.24
C LEU A 124 -21.05 14.84 4.14
N ASN A 125 -20.97 15.71 5.16
CA ASN A 125 -19.94 16.72 5.30
C ASN A 125 -19.08 16.42 6.54
N SER A 126 -17.78 16.73 6.50
CA SER A 126 -16.93 16.78 7.70
C SER A 126 -17.04 18.12 8.41
N THR A 127 -16.70 18.13 9.69
CA THR A 127 -16.71 19.33 10.54
C THR A 127 -15.34 20.00 10.61
N GLY A 128 -14.28 19.19 10.50
CA GLY A 128 -12.90 19.64 10.23
C GLY A 128 -12.48 19.38 8.79
N ASN A 129 -11.19 19.59 8.50
CA ASN A 129 -10.59 19.34 7.18
C ASN A 129 -10.18 17.88 6.94
N VAL A 130 -10.75 16.92 7.68
CA VAL A 130 -10.46 15.49 7.59
C VAL A 130 -11.78 14.71 7.63
N MET A 131 -11.87 13.64 6.84
CA MET A 131 -12.93 12.63 6.92
C MET A 131 -12.31 11.25 6.77
N VAL A 132 -12.76 10.26 7.55
CA VAL A 132 -12.26 8.88 7.46
C VAL A 132 -13.40 7.93 7.11
N VAL A 133 -13.22 7.11 6.08
CA VAL A 133 -14.13 6.04 5.70
C VAL A 133 -13.47 4.71 6.05
N ASN A 134 -14.10 3.92 6.92
CA ASN A 134 -13.69 2.55 7.22
C ASN A 134 -14.69 1.57 6.58
N PHE A 135 -14.21 0.43 6.07
CA PHE A 135 -15.04 -0.68 5.63
C PHE A 135 -14.52 -2.00 6.22
N LYS A 136 -15.41 -2.80 6.81
CA LYS A 136 -15.13 -4.18 7.22
C LYS A 136 -16.21 -5.11 6.65
N SER A 137 -15.81 -6.33 6.28
CA SER A 137 -16.71 -7.43 5.90
C SER A 137 -16.41 -8.70 6.69
N ASP A 138 -17.42 -9.57 6.84
CA ASP A 138 -17.28 -10.84 7.57
C ASP A 138 -16.83 -12.01 6.67
N PHE A 139 -16.88 -13.24 7.20
CA PHE A 139 -16.45 -14.45 6.51
C PHE A 139 -17.41 -14.95 5.42
N SER A 140 -18.57 -14.34 5.17
CA SER A 140 -19.53 -14.83 4.15
C SER A 140 -20.61 -13.84 3.71
N VAL A 141 -21.26 -14.13 2.57
CA VAL A 141 -22.44 -13.42 2.00
C VAL A 141 -22.14 -12.03 1.43
N GLN A 142 -21.22 -11.98 0.47
CA GLN A 142 -20.79 -10.74 -0.18
C GLN A 142 -21.86 -10.15 -1.10
N LYS A 143 -21.97 -8.82 -1.11
CA LYS A 143 -22.77 -8.00 -2.02
C LYS A 143 -21.88 -7.20 -2.97
N ARG A 144 -22.44 -6.20 -3.67
CA ARG A 144 -21.76 -5.41 -4.72
C ARG A 144 -20.70 -4.44 -4.20
N GLY A 145 -20.87 -3.95 -2.97
CA GLY A 145 -19.99 -2.95 -2.38
C GLY A 145 -20.46 -1.52 -2.67
N PHE A 146 -19.54 -0.58 -2.84
CA PHE A 146 -19.90 0.84 -3.00
C PHE A 146 -18.98 1.63 -3.94
N TYR A 147 -19.56 2.70 -4.47
CA TYR A 147 -18.90 3.77 -5.21
C TYR A 147 -19.21 5.09 -4.52
N VAL A 148 -18.16 5.83 -4.13
CA VAL A 148 -18.25 7.04 -3.33
C VAL A 148 -17.42 8.15 -3.98
N GLU A 149 -18.01 9.32 -4.17
CA GLU A 149 -17.30 10.52 -4.62
C GLU A 149 -17.00 11.42 -3.44
N TYR A 150 -15.84 12.08 -3.46
CA TYR A 150 -15.49 13.10 -2.45
C TYR A 150 -14.97 14.38 -3.12
N ARG A 151 -15.18 15.52 -2.46
CA ARG A 151 -14.68 16.84 -2.89
C ARG A 151 -14.37 17.74 -1.70
N HIS A 152 -13.38 18.61 -1.86
CA HIS A 152 -13.11 19.67 -0.89
C HIS A 152 -14.06 20.84 -1.15
N VAL A 153 -14.71 21.33 -0.10
CA VAL A 153 -15.62 22.48 -0.13
C VAL A 153 -15.02 23.56 0.77
N ALA A 154 -14.83 24.76 0.22
CA ALA A 154 -14.35 25.90 1.01
C ALA A 154 -15.39 26.25 2.09
N VAL A 155 -14.93 26.52 3.31
CA VAL A 155 -15.81 27.00 4.38
C VAL A 155 -16.18 28.45 4.11
N ASP A 156 -17.47 28.76 4.23
CA ASP A 156 -18.04 30.09 4.04
C ASP A 156 -17.37 31.13 4.97
N LEU A 157 -16.99 32.26 4.40
CA LEU A 157 -16.35 33.39 5.09
C LEU A 157 -17.29 34.00 6.16
N ARG A 158 -18.61 33.85 6.03
CA ARG A 158 -19.60 34.22 7.06
C ARG A 158 -19.50 33.38 8.34
N ASN A 159 -18.83 32.22 8.30
CA ASN A 159 -18.48 31.42 9.48
C ASN A 159 -17.05 31.68 9.98
N GLN A 160 -16.34 32.68 9.44
CA GLN A 160 -14.92 32.92 9.71
C GLN A 160 -14.61 34.39 10.06
N LYS A 161 -13.84 34.59 11.14
CA LYS A 161 -13.18 35.87 11.43
C LYS A 161 -11.78 35.90 10.83
N VAL A 162 -11.32 37.07 10.39
CA VAL A 162 -10.00 37.25 9.76
C VAL A 162 -9.06 37.97 10.72
N THR A 163 -7.91 37.35 10.99
CA THR A 163 -6.81 37.92 11.79
C THR A 163 -6.15 39.08 11.04
N VAL A 164 -5.88 40.19 11.73
CA VAL A 164 -5.16 41.36 11.22
C VAL A 164 -4.02 41.72 12.19
N SER A 165 -2.82 42.00 11.67
CA SER A 165 -1.63 42.33 12.49
C SER A 165 -0.54 43.08 11.71
N ASN A 166 0.44 43.66 12.43
CA ASN A 166 1.58 44.36 11.84
C ASN A 166 2.82 43.48 11.61
N GLY A 167 2.94 42.88 10.42
CA GLY A 167 4.25 42.59 9.81
C GLY A 167 4.44 41.23 9.12
N VAL A 168 4.99 41.27 7.91
CA VAL A 168 5.54 40.13 7.14
C VAL A 168 4.58 38.94 6.99
N GLY A 169 3.32 39.22 6.63
CA GLY A 169 2.30 38.24 6.26
C GLY A 169 1.65 38.58 4.91
N LYS A 170 0.83 37.66 4.39
CA LYS A 170 -0.09 37.95 3.27
C LYS A 170 -1.17 38.93 3.77
N ILE A 171 -1.52 39.94 2.99
CA ILE A 171 -2.60 40.89 3.34
C ILE A 171 -3.93 40.37 2.77
N THR A 172 -5.01 40.43 3.55
CA THR A 172 -6.37 40.20 3.03
C THR A 172 -6.85 41.45 2.30
N LYS A 173 -7.18 41.27 1.03
CA LYS A 173 -7.58 42.34 0.11
C LYS A 173 -8.82 41.94 -0.68
N LEU A 174 -9.52 42.93 -1.22
CA LEU A 174 -10.58 42.69 -2.18
C LEU A 174 -10.00 41.99 -3.44
N SER A 175 -10.74 41.03 -3.98
CA SER A 175 -10.31 40.27 -5.14
C SER A 175 -10.35 41.12 -6.41
N SER A 176 -9.47 40.84 -7.37
CA SER A 176 -9.33 41.62 -8.61
C SER A 176 -10.54 41.54 -9.56
N SER A 177 -11.53 40.71 -9.24
CA SER A 177 -12.84 40.65 -9.89
C SER A 177 -13.78 41.79 -9.50
N ILE A 178 -13.60 42.40 -8.33
CA ILE A 178 -14.53 43.39 -7.76
C ILE A 178 -13.97 44.81 -7.94
N SER A 179 -14.74 45.68 -8.58
CA SER A 179 -14.38 47.09 -8.78
C SER A 179 -15.20 48.03 -7.92
N VAL A 180 -14.58 48.69 -6.94
CA VAL A 180 -15.24 49.73 -6.13
C VAL A 180 -15.55 50.95 -7.03
N PRO A 181 -16.81 51.43 -7.10
CA PRO A 181 -17.22 52.58 -7.91
C PRO A 181 -16.83 53.91 -7.24
N THR A 182 -17.12 55.03 -7.90
CA THR A 182 -16.84 56.37 -7.33
C THR A 182 -17.91 56.74 -6.30
N LEU A 183 -17.55 56.73 -5.01
CA LEU A 183 -18.50 56.93 -3.91
C LEU A 183 -18.62 58.42 -3.53
N ARG A 184 -19.86 58.94 -3.54
CA ARG A 184 -20.23 60.25 -2.95
C ARG A 184 -21.01 60.11 -1.64
N HIS A 185 -21.46 58.90 -1.35
CA HIS A 185 -22.13 58.47 -0.14
C HIS A 185 -21.64 57.05 0.12
N LEU A 186 -21.63 56.61 1.37
CA LEU A 186 -21.34 55.21 1.71
C LEU A 186 -21.90 54.83 3.06
N THR A 187 -22.06 53.52 3.24
CA THR A 187 -22.18 52.85 4.54
C THR A 187 -21.21 51.69 4.56
N VAL A 188 -20.32 51.62 5.54
CA VAL A 188 -19.45 50.46 5.81
C VAL A 188 -19.83 49.89 7.17
N CYS A 189 -20.19 48.61 7.25
CA CYS A 189 -20.43 47.91 8.51
C CYS A 189 -19.40 46.80 8.68
N PHE A 190 -18.92 46.58 9.91
CA PHE A 190 -18.02 45.48 10.26
C PHE A 190 -18.08 45.19 11.77
N GLU A 191 -17.63 44.00 12.16
CA GLU A 191 -17.34 43.64 13.55
C GLU A 191 -15.83 43.59 13.76
N ALA A 192 -15.33 44.14 14.86
CA ALA A 192 -13.93 44.07 15.22
C ALA A 192 -13.71 43.70 16.69
N GLN A 193 -12.68 42.90 16.94
CA GLN A 193 -12.16 42.48 18.25
C GLN A 193 -10.69 42.86 18.30
N ARG A 194 -10.23 43.55 19.35
CA ARG A 194 -8.90 44.17 19.38
C ARG A 194 -8.04 43.62 20.52
N SER A 195 -6.79 43.29 20.20
CA SER A 195 -5.85 42.61 21.11
C SER A 195 -4.75 43.52 21.67
N SER A 196 -4.44 44.63 21.00
CA SER A 196 -3.42 45.60 21.42
C SER A 196 -3.87 47.04 21.17
N SER A 197 -3.15 48.02 21.72
CA SER A 197 -3.39 49.46 21.47
C SER A 197 -2.15 50.14 20.89
N LYS A 198 -2.23 50.62 19.65
CA LYS A 198 -1.20 51.45 19.04
C LYS A 198 -1.65 52.90 18.98
N GLN A 199 -0.67 53.82 18.95
CA GLN A 199 -0.91 55.25 18.72
C GLN A 199 -1.41 55.56 17.31
N LYS A 200 -1.14 54.67 16.35
CA LYS A 200 -1.62 54.74 14.97
C LYS A 200 -1.92 53.35 14.45
N GLU A 201 -3.17 53.11 14.06
CA GLU A 201 -3.68 51.83 13.58
C GLU A 201 -4.95 51.99 12.74
N TRP A 202 -5.07 51.23 11.65
CA TRP A 202 -6.23 51.26 10.75
C TRP A 202 -6.96 49.90 10.76
N PHE A 203 -8.29 49.94 10.69
CA PHE A 203 -9.15 48.76 10.56
C PHE A 203 -9.28 48.30 9.10
N PHE A 204 -9.39 49.26 8.17
CA PHE A 204 -9.34 49.06 6.73
C PHE A 204 -8.78 50.30 6.03
N SER A 205 -8.23 50.10 4.83
CA SER A 205 -7.78 51.17 3.95
C SER A 205 -8.18 50.88 2.51
N TYR A 206 -8.50 51.94 1.77
CA TYR A 206 -8.74 51.95 0.34
C TYR A 206 -7.78 52.95 -0.30
N ASP A 207 -6.77 52.42 -0.97
CA ASP A 207 -5.60 53.19 -1.41
C ASP A 207 -5.67 53.42 -2.92
N SER A 208 -5.61 54.70 -3.32
CA SER A 208 -5.48 55.11 -4.72
C SER A 208 -4.01 55.25 -5.13
N SER A 209 -3.73 55.40 -6.42
CA SER A 209 -2.38 55.41 -7.00
C SER A 209 -1.40 56.47 -6.45
N SER A 210 -1.86 57.42 -5.63
CA SER A 210 -0.99 58.39 -4.96
C SER A 210 -1.44 58.85 -3.56
N ASN A 211 -2.60 58.42 -3.05
CA ASN A 211 -3.16 58.86 -1.76
C ASN A 211 -4.11 57.81 -1.15
N VAL A 212 -4.26 57.82 0.17
CA VAL A 212 -5.35 57.11 0.88
C VAL A 212 -6.68 57.77 0.51
N ALA A 213 -7.56 57.01 -0.12
CA ALA A 213 -8.82 57.50 -0.68
C ALA A 213 -10.02 57.29 0.27
N LEU A 214 -9.99 56.24 1.10
CA LEU A 214 -10.91 56.04 2.23
C LEU A 214 -10.21 55.18 3.30
N SER A 215 -10.21 55.58 4.57
CA SER A 215 -9.73 54.72 5.67
C SER A 215 -10.38 55.06 7.01
N PHE A 216 -10.43 54.08 7.92
CA PHE A 216 -11.01 54.23 9.26
C PHE A 216 -10.11 53.61 10.33
N GLY A 217 -9.81 54.36 11.39
CA GLY A 217 -8.81 53.97 12.38
C GLY A 217 -8.45 55.07 13.38
N THR A 218 -7.35 54.87 14.10
CA THR A 218 -6.77 55.81 15.07
C THR A 218 -5.49 56.44 14.51
N ASP A 219 -5.33 57.75 14.66
CA ASP A 219 -4.02 58.43 14.68
C ASP A 219 -4.06 59.47 15.81
N LYS A 220 -3.62 59.03 17.00
CA LYS A 220 -3.82 59.63 18.34
C LYS A 220 -5.26 59.73 18.82
N GLU A 221 -6.20 59.94 17.91
CA GLU A 221 -7.66 59.97 18.08
C GLU A 221 -8.32 59.15 16.96
N MET A 222 -9.56 58.69 17.15
CA MET A 222 -10.32 57.99 16.09
C MET A 222 -10.71 58.94 14.95
N LYS A 223 -10.49 58.51 13.71
CA LYS A 223 -10.67 59.30 12.48
C LYS A 223 -11.28 58.50 11.33
N LEU A 224 -12.08 59.19 10.53
CA LEU A 224 -12.42 58.80 9.16
C LEU A 224 -11.59 59.66 8.20
N VAL A 225 -10.98 59.05 7.19
CA VAL A 225 -10.30 59.73 6.09
C VAL A 225 -11.08 59.53 4.81
N VAL A 226 -11.35 60.59 4.05
CA VAL A 226 -11.94 60.52 2.70
C VAL A 226 -11.15 61.45 1.77
N ASP A 227 -10.62 60.92 0.66
CA ASP A 227 -9.89 61.70 -0.34
C ASP A 227 -8.75 62.56 0.29
N GLY A 228 -7.93 61.90 1.10
CA GLY A 228 -6.84 62.52 1.86
C GLY A 228 -7.25 63.48 2.99
N GLN A 229 -8.55 63.72 3.22
CA GLN A 229 -9.05 64.61 4.27
C GLN A 229 -9.41 63.85 5.55
N GLU A 230 -8.79 64.20 6.66
CA GLU A 230 -9.14 63.68 7.98
C GLU A 230 -10.40 64.35 8.57
N CYS A 231 -11.23 63.56 9.23
CA CYS A 231 -12.35 63.94 10.08
C CYS A 231 -12.24 63.17 11.40
N SER A 232 -11.95 63.87 12.50
CA SER A 232 -11.98 63.31 13.86
C SER A 232 -13.40 62.84 14.21
N VAL A 233 -13.54 61.58 14.61
CA VAL A 233 -14.79 60.95 15.08
C VAL A 233 -14.68 60.43 16.52
N ASP A 234 -13.58 60.74 17.21
CA ASP A 234 -13.29 60.33 18.61
C ASP A 234 -14.41 60.71 19.59
N SER A 235 -15.07 61.85 19.35
CA SER A 235 -16.26 62.31 20.07
C SER A 235 -17.55 61.50 19.80
N LEU A 236 -17.48 60.43 18.99
CA LEU A 236 -18.57 59.50 18.69
C LEU A 236 -18.18 58.06 19.08
N ILE A 237 -16.95 57.66 18.80
CA ILE A 237 -16.39 56.35 19.15
C ILE A 237 -14.89 56.48 19.40
N THR A 238 -14.41 55.86 20.48
CA THR A 238 -12.99 55.89 20.89
C THR A 238 -12.33 54.53 20.64
N GLN A 239 -11.00 54.50 20.63
CA GLN A 239 -10.24 53.26 20.54
C GLN A 239 -10.60 52.26 21.66
N ALA A 240 -11.02 52.74 22.84
CA ALA A 240 -11.42 51.92 23.98
C ALA A 240 -12.75 51.17 23.80
N ASN A 241 -13.59 51.58 22.84
CA ASN A 241 -14.83 50.87 22.50
C ASN A 241 -14.59 49.52 21.81
N PHE A 242 -13.40 49.33 21.23
CA PHE A 242 -12.97 48.06 20.67
C PHE A 242 -12.24 47.25 21.76
N THR A 243 -13.00 46.34 22.38
CA THR A 243 -12.61 45.48 23.50
C THR A 243 -12.03 44.14 23.01
N SER A 244 -11.81 43.21 23.95
CA SER A 244 -11.47 41.81 23.68
C SER A 244 -12.66 40.94 23.23
N THR A 245 -13.80 41.52 22.85
CA THR A 245 -14.96 40.85 22.24
C THR A 245 -15.24 41.42 20.84
N MET A 246 -15.87 40.64 19.95
CA MET A 246 -16.36 41.18 18.68
C MET A 246 -17.42 42.26 18.93
N THR A 247 -17.28 43.40 18.27
CA THR A 247 -18.13 44.58 18.48
C THR A 247 -18.54 45.18 17.13
N PRO A 248 -19.84 45.23 16.79
CA PRO A 248 -20.32 45.76 15.51
C PRO A 248 -20.30 47.29 15.47
N VAL A 249 -19.81 47.82 14.34
CA VAL A 249 -19.76 49.26 14.03
C VAL A 249 -20.17 49.48 12.58
N CYS A 250 -21.05 50.44 12.34
CA CYS A 250 -21.29 50.99 11.00
C CYS A 250 -20.83 52.45 10.92
N VAL A 251 -20.17 52.80 9.82
CA VAL A 251 -19.69 54.14 9.48
C VAL A 251 -20.43 54.61 8.23
N VAL A 252 -21.18 55.70 8.35
CA VAL A 252 -21.94 56.30 7.25
C VAL A 252 -21.35 57.68 6.92
N TRP A 253 -21.20 57.99 5.63
CA TRP A 253 -20.78 59.32 5.17
C TRP A 253 -21.59 59.79 3.95
N THR A 254 -21.74 61.10 3.81
CA THR A 254 -22.29 61.72 2.59
C THR A 254 -21.61 63.05 2.26
N SER A 255 -21.19 63.18 0.99
CA SER A 255 -20.55 64.34 0.39
C SER A 255 -21.44 65.59 0.38
N ALA A 256 -22.77 65.43 0.36
CA ALA A 256 -23.72 66.54 0.18
C ALA A 256 -23.67 67.62 1.29
N ASN A 257 -23.19 67.24 2.48
CA ASN A 257 -23.03 68.16 3.62
C ASN A 257 -21.85 67.79 4.56
N GLY A 258 -21.04 66.78 4.22
CA GLY A 258 -19.94 66.31 5.06
C GLY A 258 -20.39 65.63 6.36
N LYS A 259 -21.66 65.20 6.47
CA LYS A 259 -22.15 64.46 7.64
C LYS A 259 -21.50 63.08 7.69
N VAL A 260 -20.98 62.75 8.86
CA VAL A 260 -20.52 61.42 9.27
C VAL A 260 -21.44 60.92 10.38
N VAL A 261 -21.74 59.63 10.36
CA VAL A 261 -22.46 58.93 11.44
C VAL A 261 -21.69 57.67 11.80
N ILE A 262 -21.55 57.43 13.10
CA ILE A 262 -21.16 56.15 13.66
C ILE A 262 -22.42 55.53 14.27
N TYR A 263 -22.73 54.30 13.86
CA TYR A 263 -23.74 53.49 14.52
C TYR A 263 -23.05 52.38 15.31
N TYR A 264 -23.24 52.41 16.62
CA TYR A 264 -22.56 51.57 17.61
C TYR A 264 -23.51 51.33 18.78
N ASN A 265 -23.57 50.10 19.29
CA ASN A 265 -24.42 49.71 20.43
C ASN A 265 -25.88 50.24 20.33
N SER A 266 -26.48 50.12 19.13
CA SER A 266 -27.82 50.62 18.79
C SER A 266 -28.04 52.13 18.93
N GLN A 267 -26.98 52.95 18.84
CA GLN A 267 -27.06 54.42 18.88
C GLN A 267 -26.59 55.05 17.56
N TYR A 268 -27.35 56.00 17.01
CA TYR A 268 -27.05 56.72 15.77
C TYR A 268 -26.31 58.05 16.04
N LEU A 269 -24.99 57.99 16.19
CA LEU A 269 -24.16 59.10 16.66
C LEU A 269 -23.60 59.94 15.49
N THR A 270 -23.90 61.25 15.42
CA THR A 270 -23.60 62.08 14.24
C THR A 270 -22.63 63.24 14.49
N LYS A 271 -21.79 63.55 13.49
CA LYS A 271 -20.89 64.71 13.45
C LYS A 271 -20.82 65.28 12.03
N THR A 272 -20.71 66.59 11.89
CA THR A 272 -20.57 67.25 10.58
C THR A 272 -19.12 67.70 10.38
N CYS A 273 -18.45 67.15 9.36
CA CYS A 273 -17.08 67.50 9.00
C CYS A 273 -17.07 68.27 7.67
N SER A 274 -17.04 69.60 7.75
CA SER A 274 -17.14 70.51 6.60
C SER A 274 -16.11 70.23 5.51
N GLY A 275 -14.88 69.83 5.87
CA GLY A 275 -13.82 69.47 4.91
C GLY A 275 -14.11 68.22 4.06
N LEU A 276 -15.09 67.39 4.45
CA LEU A 276 -15.56 66.24 3.66
C LEU A 276 -16.72 66.59 2.73
N SER A 277 -17.23 67.82 2.76
CA SER A 277 -18.32 68.27 1.88
C SER A 277 -17.80 68.44 0.44
N GLY A 278 -18.54 67.95 -0.54
CA GLY A 278 -18.19 68.02 -1.97
C GLY A 278 -17.10 67.06 -2.45
N ARG A 279 -16.48 66.26 -1.57
CA ARG A 279 -15.46 65.24 -1.94
C ARG A 279 -16.09 63.96 -2.50
N SER A 280 -15.27 63.07 -3.06
CA SER A 280 -15.69 61.73 -3.52
C SER A 280 -14.53 60.75 -3.44
N VAL A 281 -14.80 59.51 -3.04
CA VAL A 281 -13.83 58.40 -3.14
C VAL A 281 -13.72 57.99 -4.61
N PRO A 282 -12.54 58.08 -5.27
CA PRO A 282 -12.38 57.66 -6.66
C PRO A 282 -12.47 56.14 -6.85
N ALA A 283 -12.97 55.69 -8.00
CA ALA A 283 -12.93 54.28 -8.40
C ALA A 283 -11.51 53.78 -8.70
N GLY A 284 -11.30 52.46 -8.66
CA GLY A 284 -10.08 51.79 -9.13
C GLY A 284 -8.88 51.77 -8.16
N GLY A 285 -9.09 52.14 -6.89
CA GLY A 285 -8.13 51.90 -5.81
C GLY A 285 -8.21 50.45 -5.27
N LEU A 286 -7.28 50.09 -4.40
CA LEU A 286 -7.22 48.77 -3.74
C LEU A 286 -7.86 48.83 -2.34
N PHE A 287 -8.89 48.05 -2.08
CA PHE A 287 -9.46 47.87 -0.73
C PHE A 287 -8.74 46.73 0.01
N GLN A 288 -8.33 46.98 1.26
CA GLN A 288 -7.63 46.00 2.10
C GLN A 288 -8.03 46.10 3.57
N LEU A 289 -7.95 44.98 4.28
CA LEU A 289 -8.11 44.92 5.73
C LEU A 289 -6.80 45.35 6.40
N GLY A 290 -6.88 46.26 7.38
CA GLY A 290 -5.71 46.95 7.91
C GLY A 290 -5.12 47.98 6.94
N ALA A 291 -3.81 48.23 7.05
CA ALA A 291 -3.02 49.14 6.21
C ALA A 291 -1.52 48.80 6.35
N GLN A 292 -0.62 49.72 5.95
CA GLN A 292 0.80 49.65 6.36
C GLN A 292 0.99 49.73 7.90
N GLN A 293 -0.02 50.21 8.62
CA GLN A 293 -0.08 50.29 10.08
C GLN A 293 -1.47 49.80 10.53
N SER A 294 -1.66 48.49 10.57
CA SER A 294 -2.89 47.83 10.98
C SER A 294 -3.04 47.79 12.51
N PHE A 295 -4.27 47.61 12.99
CA PHE A 295 -4.52 47.14 14.36
C PHE A 295 -4.03 45.69 14.55
N ASP A 296 -3.89 45.20 15.79
CA ASP A 296 -3.77 43.76 16.05
C ASP A 296 -5.09 43.22 16.62
N GLY A 297 -5.62 42.17 16.00
CA GLY A 297 -6.88 41.54 16.43
C GLY A 297 -7.57 40.78 15.31
N PHE A 298 -8.90 40.77 15.35
CA PHE A 298 -9.76 40.13 14.36
C PHE A 298 -10.78 41.13 13.80
N ILE A 299 -11.14 40.94 12.53
CA ILE A 299 -12.26 41.62 11.87
C ILE A 299 -13.19 40.59 11.23
N TYR A 300 -14.47 40.90 11.17
CA TYR A 300 -15.53 40.02 10.68
C TYR A 300 -16.63 40.82 9.98
N ASN A 301 -17.34 40.18 9.04
CA ASN A 301 -18.55 40.68 8.40
C ASN A 301 -18.44 42.11 7.82
N LEU A 302 -17.30 42.44 7.22
CA LEU A 302 -17.08 43.76 6.60
C LEU A 302 -17.84 43.85 5.27
N ARG A 303 -18.81 44.76 5.22
CA ARG A 303 -19.69 45.02 4.08
C ARG A 303 -19.73 46.51 3.73
N LEU A 304 -19.82 46.84 2.45
CA LEU A 304 -19.88 48.21 1.92
C LEU A 304 -21.09 48.39 1.00
N TRP A 305 -21.79 49.50 1.19
CA TRP A 305 -22.86 50.01 0.31
C TRP A 305 -22.54 51.42 -0.20
N ASP A 306 -23.01 51.75 -1.40
CA ASP A 306 -22.80 53.05 -2.08
C ASP A 306 -23.80 54.16 -1.70
N TYR A 307 -24.70 53.87 -0.76
CA TYR A 307 -25.68 54.81 -0.20
C TYR A 307 -25.49 55.01 1.31
N SER A 308 -25.91 56.17 1.80
CA SER A 308 -25.90 56.49 3.23
C SER A 308 -27.17 56.01 3.92
N MET A 309 -27.08 55.03 4.82
CA MET A 309 -28.24 54.48 5.54
C MET A 309 -28.81 55.43 6.60
N SER A 310 -30.13 55.36 6.77
CA SER A 310 -30.87 55.94 7.89
C SER A 310 -30.80 55.07 9.15
N GLU A 311 -31.16 55.64 10.29
CA GLU A 311 -31.27 54.92 11.57
C GLU A 311 -32.23 53.72 11.49
N GLN A 312 -33.37 53.88 10.79
CA GLN A 312 -34.33 52.79 10.58
C GLN A 312 -33.75 51.65 9.73
N GLN A 313 -32.91 51.95 8.74
CA GLN A 313 -32.24 50.94 7.91
C GLN A 313 -31.15 50.21 8.70
N LEU A 314 -30.38 50.92 9.54
CA LEU A 314 -29.33 50.32 10.38
C LEU A 314 -29.92 49.46 11.50
N ASN A 315 -31.04 49.88 12.10
CA ASN A 315 -31.78 49.09 13.10
C ASN A 315 -32.40 47.80 12.49
N ALA A 316 -32.63 47.79 11.18
CA ALA A 316 -33.18 46.64 10.45
C ALA A 316 -32.11 45.80 9.70
N LEU A 317 -30.84 46.21 9.74
CA LEU A 317 -29.76 45.56 9.01
C LEU A 317 -29.37 44.24 9.70
N THR A 318 -29.72 43.12 9.08
CA THR A 318 -29.26 41.81 9.57
C THR A 318 -27.77 41.63 9.29
N CYS A 319 -27.12 40.76 10.07
CA CYS A 319 -25.74 40.37 9.80
C CYS A 319 -25.60 39.71 8.40
N ASP A 320 -26.67 39.05 7.94
CA ASP A 320 -26.72 38.24 6.71
C ASP A 320 -27.11 39.06 5.45
N THR A 321 -27.45 40.35 5.60
CA THR A 321 -27.79 41.24 4.48
C THR A 321 -26.55 41.53 3.61
N GLU A 322 -26.63 41.25 2.31
CA GLU A 322 -25.51 41.46 1.37
C GLU A 322 -25.10 42.94 1.19
N GLY A 323 -23.78 43.18 1.12
CA GLY A 323 -23.18 44.45 0.70
C GLY A 323 -23.17 44.64 -0.82
N ASN A 324 -23.81 45.69 -1.35
CA ASN A 324 -23.96 45.88 -2.80
C ASN A 324 -22.70 46.37 -3.53
N VAL A 325 -21.60 46.63 -2.80
CA VAL A 325 -20.29 46.99 -3.36
C VAL A 325 -19.19 46.02 -2.92
N ILE A 326 -19.21 45.64 -1.63
CA ILE A 326 -18.35 44.59 -1.06
C ILE A 326 -19.20 43.81 -0.08
N ASP A 327 -19.26 42.48 -0.22
CA ASP A 327 -19.85 41.59 0.77
C ASP A 327 -18.80 40.72 1.49
N TRP A 328 -19.16 40.09 2.61
CA TRP A 328 -18.28 39.21 3.38
C TRP A 328 -18.39 37.75 2.92
N ASP A 329 -18.13 37.51 1.63
CA ASP A 329 -18.11 36.20 0.99
C ASP A 329 -16.74 35.91 0.31
N ASN A 330 -16.42 34.62 0.15
CA ASN A 330 -15.22 34.11 -0.49
C ASN A 330 -15.04 34.56 -1.96
N SER A 331 -16.10 34.96 -2.68
CA SER A 331 -15.98 35.50 -4.04
C SER A 331 -15.52 36.97 -4.10
N TYR A 332 -15.65 37.71 -2.99
CA TYR A 332 -15.25 39.11 -2.89
C TYR A 332 -13.81 39.30 -2.38
N TRP A 333 -13.28 38.37 -1.58
CA TRP A 333 -12.04 38.56 -0.83
C TRP A 333 -10.95 37.54 -1.16
N ASP A 334 -9.73 38.02 -1.45
CA ASP A 334 -8.52 37.19 -1.49
C ASP A 334 -8.04 36.91 -0.05
N VAL A 335 -8.72 36.02 0.67
CA VAL A 335 -8.40 35.69 2.08
C VAL A 335 -7.35 34.57 2.17
N PRO A 336 -6.20 34.82 2.84
CA PRO A 336 -5.25 33.75 3.15
C PRO A 336 -5.80 32.79 4.22
N SER A 337 -5.81 31.49 3.92
CA SER A 337 -6.27 30.42 4.83
C SER A 337 -5.51 30.31 6.17
N THR A 338 -4.37 30.99 6.32
CA THR A 338 -3.62 31.11 7.58
C THR A 338 -4.11 32.24 8.49
N MET A 339 -5.04 33.09 8.03
CA MET A 339 -5.57 34.22 8.80
C MET A 339 -7.06 34.11 9.11
N ALA A 340 -7.82 33.35 8.30
CA ALA A 340 -9.19 32.98 8.61
C ALA A 340 -9.27 31.97 9.76
N GLN A 341 -10.22 32.16 10.68
CA GLN A 341 -10.50 31.26 11.81
C GLN A 341 -12.01 31.09 11.94
N THR A 342 -12.48 29.84 11.99
CA THR A 342 -13.89 29.52 12.25
C THR A 342 -14.23 29.76 13.72
N ASP A 343 -15.37 30.40 13.99
CA ASP A 343 -15.82 30.72 15.35
C ASP A 343 -17.35 30.72 15.41
N ALA A 344 -17.92 29.91 16.32
CA ALA A 344 -19.36 29.71 16.49
C ALA A 344 -20.02 30.75 17.42
N SER A 345 -19.30 31.81 17.80
CA SER A 345 -19.82 32.98 18.51
C SER A 345 -20.03 34.20 17.60
N LEU A 346 -19.78 34.06 16.30
CA LEU A 346 -19.93 35.12 15.30
C LEU A 346 -21.39 35.35 14.93
N SER A 347 -21.75 36.61 14.62
CA SER A 347 -23.15 37.03 14.47
C SER A 347 -23.95 36.31 13.38
N CYS A 348 -23.31 35.79 12.33
CA CYS A 348 -23.94 34.93 11.31
C CYS A 348 -23.46 33.47 11.33
N SER A 349 -22.77 33.01 12.36
CA SER A 349 -22.30 31.62 12.39
C SER A 349 -23.50 30.65 12.44
N VAL A 350 -23.66 29.86 11.38
CA VAL A 350 -24.78 28.92 11.26
C VAL A 350 -24.35 27.61 11.91
N SER A 351 -25.01 27.22 13.00
CA SER A 351 -24.87 25.87 13.51
C SER A 351 -25.37 24.89 12.43
N LEU A 352 -24.46 24.07 11.90
CA LEU A 352 -24.79 23.00 10.96
C LEU A 352 -25.94 22.18 11.54
N GLN A 353 -27.04 22.11 10.80
CA GLN A 353 -28.27 21.48 11.28
C GLN A 353 -28.00 20.04 11.69
N THR A 354 -28.42 19.68 12.90
CA THR A 354 -28.41 18.30 13.37
C THR A 354 -29.31 17.46 12.46
N VAL A 355 -28.69 16.56 11.69
CA VAL A 355 -29.41 15.57 10.89
C VAL A 355 -30.34 14.81 11.82
N THR A 356 -31.64 14.80 11.49
CA THR A 356 -32.67 14.26 12.38
C THR A 356 -32.43 12.77 12.58
N SER A 357 -32.17 12.37 13.83
CA SER A 357 -31.75 11.01 14.15
C SER A 357 -32.88 10.01 13.97
N LEU A 358 -32.83 9.24 12.88
CA LEU A 358 -33.47 7.92 12.81
C LEU A 358 -32.75 7.03 13.83
N THR A 359 -33.39 6.80 14.98
CA THR A 359 -32.78 6.17 16.14
C THR A 359 -32.60 4.66 15.98
N SER A 360 -31.48 4.24 15.40
CA SER A 360 -30.89 2.93 15.71
C SER A 360 -30.13 3.01 17.04
N SER A 361 -30.29 2.01 17.91
CA SER A 361 -29.66 1.97 19.23
C SER A 361 -28.12 1.92 19.17
N CYS A 362 -27.46 2.75 20.00
CA CYS A 362 -26.01 2.94 20.11
C CYS A 362 -25.33 3.57 18.87
N ALA A 363 -25.08 4.88 18.96
CA ALA A 363 -24.21 5.62 18.04
C ALA A 363 -22.87 5.94 18.74
N SER A 364 -21.95 4.97 18.72
CA SER A 364 -20.61 5.07 19.34
C SER A 364 -19.55 4.47 18.41
N SER A 365 -18.33 5.00 18.47
CA SER A 365 -17.20 4.85 17.53
C SER A 365 -16.60 3.44 17.43
N GLY A 366 -17.40 2.41 17.13
CA GLY A 366 -16.96 1.00 17.07
C GLY A 366 -16.66 0.37 18.44
N LEU A 367 -16.37 1.20 19.44
CA LEU A 367 -16.04 0.90 20.84
C LEU A 367 -17.25 0.54 21.72
N GLY A 368 -18.48 0.59 21.17
CA GLY A 368 -19.74 0.17 21.79
C GLY A 368 -20.36 1.11 22.84
N CYS A 369 -21.49 0.66 23.39
CA CYS A 369 -22.26 1.30 24.47
C CYS A 369 -22.69 0.21 25.47
N ALA A 370 -22.93 0.56 26.74
CA ALA A 370 -23.42 -0.40 27.74
C ALA A 370 -24.88 -0.82 27.46
N ALA A 371 -25.13 -2.13 27.36
CA ALA A 371 -26.46 -2.69 27.14
C ALA A 371 -27.08 -3.21 28.46
N SER A 372 -28.30 -2.79 28.79
CA SER A 372 -29.01 -3.18 30.00
C SER A 372 -29.79 -4.50 29.82
N SER A 373 -29.33 -5.57 30.46
CA SER A 373 -30.01 -6.88 30.46
C SER A 373 -31.27 -6.87 31.35
N THR A 374 -32.42 -6.49 30.77
CA THR A 374 -33.74 -6.59 31.42
C THR A 374 -34.70 -7.46 30.62
N ALA A 375 -34.76 -8.75 30.98
CA ALA A 375 -35.81 -9.64 30.49
C ALA A 375 -37.17 -9.22 31.07
N SER A 376 -38.11 -8.82 30.21
CA SER A 376 -39.49 -8.54 30.64
C SER A 376 -40.50 -8.95 29.55
N ASN A 377 -41.32 -9.95 29.89
CA ASN A 377 -42.54 -10.26 29.13
C ASN A 377 -43.66 -9.34 29.63
N SER A 378 -44.18 -8.45 28.79
CA SER A 378 -45.61 -8.06 28.82
C SER A 378 -45.99 -7.19 27.62
N ILE A 379 -47.21 -7.39 27.13
CA ILE A 379 -47.93 -6.51 26.20
C ILE A 379 -49.01 -5.79 27.01
N PRO A 380 -49.25 -4.50 26.74
CA PRO A 380 -50.64 -4.03 26.66
C PRO A 380 -50.90 -3.25 25.36
N ASP A 381 -52.06 -3.50 24.74
CA ASP A 381 -52.53 -2.79 23.56
C ASP A 381 -52.84 -1.30 23.83
N THR A 382 -52.82 -0.48 22.78
CA THR A 382 -53.71 0.69 22.71
C THR A 382 -54.02 1.07 21.26
N ASN A 383 -55.29 0.95 20.88
CA ASN A 383 -55.81 1.52 19.62
C ASN A 383 -56.06 3.03 19.79
N ALA A 384 -55.55 3.85 18.87
CA ALA A 384 -56.02 5.22 18.68
C ALA A 384 -56.01 5.58 17.19
N SER A 385 -57.20 5.80 16.62
CA SER A 385 -57.40 6.11 15.21
C SER A 385 -57.36 7.62 14.94
N THR A 386 -56.82 8.04 13.80
CA THR A 386 -57.39 9.16 13.04
C THR A 386 -57.19 8.95 11.55
N SER A 387 -58.28 9.01 10.79
CA SER A 387 -58.29 8.91 9.34
C SER A 387 -58.76 10.21 8.72
N HIS A 388 -58.10 10.68 7.66
CA HIS A 388 -58.74 11.50 6.65
C HIS A 388 -58.69 10.78 5.31
N ALA A 389 -59.87 10.55 4.73
CA ALA A 389 -60.06 9.74 3.53
C ALA A 389 -60.37 10.62 2.32
N LEU A 390 -60.12 10.08 1.11
CA LEU A 390 -60.95 10.32 -0.07
C LEU A 390 -60.72 9.23 -1.12
N SER A 391 -61.81 8.62 -1.60
CA SER A 391 -61.87 7.49 -2.54
C SER A 391 -63.33 7.38 -3.08
N PRO A 392 -63.63 6.53 -4.08
CA PRO A 392 -62.97 6.30 -5.36
C PRO A 392 -63.95 6.69 -6.52
N PRO A 393 -64.00 6.01 -7.69
CA PRO A 393 -64.79 4.75 -7.77
C PRO A 393 -64.13 3.63 -8.61
N THR A 394 -64.73 2.43 -8.59
CA THR A 394 -64.17 1.17 -9.16
C THR A 394 -65.14 0.42 -10.13
N PRO A 395 -65.40 -0.91 -10.06
CA PRO A 395 -65.01 -1.89 -11.09
C PRO A 395 -66.21 -2.60 -11.78
N PRO A 396 -66.01 -3.70 -12.56
CA PRO A 396 -66.21 -5.09 -12.06
C PRO A 396 -65.15 -6.13 -12.60
N SER A 397 -64.64 -7.17 -11.90
CA SER A 397 -65.21 -8.40 -11.24
C SER A 397 -65.37 -9.62 -12.20
N ALA A 398 -65.37 -10.93 -11.83
CA ALA A 398 -65.52 -11.60 -10.51
C ALA A 398 -65.17 -13.14 -10.45
N THR A 399 -64.87 -13.67 -9.23
CA THR A 399 -65.39 -14.94 -8.57
C THR A 399 -65.04 -16.39 -9.01
N PRO A 400 -65.32 -17.48 -8.20
CA PRO A 400 -65.54 -17.63 -6.72
C PRO A 400 -65.05 -18.93 -5.97
N SER A 401 -65.01 -18.88 -4.62
CA SER A 401 -65.34 -19.95 -3.59
C SER A 401 -64.43 -21.20 -3.38
N SER A 402 -64.44 -21.95 -2.25
CA SER A 402 -65.34 -22.07 -1.05
C SER A 402 -64.64 -22.40 0.31
N ALA A 403 -65.39 -22.55 1.43
CA ALA A 403 -64.96 -22.69 2.86
C ALA A 403 -65.12 -24.16 3.44
N PRO A 404 -65.19 -24.53 4.78
CA PRO A 404 -65.40 -23.79 6.06
C PRO A 404 -64.62 -24.28 7.36
N LEU A 405 -65.12 -23.92 8.56
CA LEU A 405 -64.54 -23.88 9.94
C LEU A 405 -64.49 -25.19 10.79
N THR A 406 -63.75 -25.22 11.93
CA THR A 406 -64.26 -25.38 13.36
C THR A 406 -63.16 -25.54 14.46
N SER A 407 -63.55 -25.50 15.76
CA SER A 407 -62.77 -25.78 17.01
C SER A 407 -63.67 -26.60 18.00
N PRO A 408 -63.24 -27.23 19.14
CA PRO A 408 -62.70 -26.55 20.36
C PRO A 408 -61.82 -27.34 21.42
N ILE A 409 -61.29 -26.60 22.42
CA ILE A 409 -61.08 -26.88 23.88
C ILE A 409 -60.92 -28.34 24.43
N ASN A 410 -59.81 -28.64 25.16
CA ASN A 410 -59.81 -29.17 26.56
C ASN A 410 -58.44 -29.31 27.28
N GLN A 411 -58.46 -29.34 28.62
CA GLN A 411 -57.40 -29.80 29.59
C GLN A 411 -57.77 -31.24 30.12
N PRO A 412 -57.11 -31.94 31.10
CA PRO A 412 -56.14 -31.51 32.15
C PRO A 412 -55.02 -32.52 32.63
N LEU A 413 -54.22 -32.13 33.65
CA LEU A 413 -53.63 -32.96 34.77
C LEU A 413 -52.60 -34.11 34.44
N THR A 414 -51.70 -34.66 35.30
CA THR A 414 -51.23 -34.47 36.72
C THR A 414 -49.84 -35.14 36.97
N THR A 415 -49.11 -34.73 38.03
CA THR A 415 -48.13 -35.51 38.89
C THR A 415 -46.89 -36.23 38.28
N ALA A 416 -45.85 -36.64 39.04
CA ALA A 416 -45.18 -36.18 40.27
C ALA A 416 -43.94 -37.07 40.60
N ALA A 417 -42.96 -36.55 41.36
CA ALA A 417 -41.79 -37.25 41.95
C ALA A 417 -40.76 -37.88 40.95
N GLY A 418 -39.49 -38.13 41.31
CA GLY A 418 -38.75 -37.70 42.51
C GLY A 418 -37.31 -38.25 42.58
N SER A 419 -36.42 -37.52 43.26
CA SER A 419 -35.46 -37.98 44.32
C SER A 419 -34.83 -39.40 44.29
N SER A 420 -33.56 -39.66 44.63
CA SER A 420 -32.39 -38.83 45.05
C SER A 420 -31.23 -39.72 45.58
N TYR A 421 -30.00 -39.17 45.71
CA TYR A 421 -28.85 -39.66 46.53
C TYR A 421 -28.12 -40.96 46.04
N THR A 422 -26.87 -41.31 46.45
CA THR A 422 -25.96 -40.79 47.51
C THR A 422 -24.45 -41.08 47.20
N THR A 423 -23.53 -40.14 47.48
CA THR A 423 -22.12 -40.22 48.07
C THR A 423 -21.12 -41.38 47.75
N PHE A 424 -19.78 -41.29 47.90
CA PHE A 424 -18.96 -40.74 49.02
C PHE A 424 -17.42 -40.60 48.70
N SER A 425 -16.74 -39.60 49.31
CA SER A 425 -15.29 -39.52 49.70
C SER A 425 -14.11 -39.64 48.69
N SER A 426 -12.89 -39.08 48.90
CA SER A 426 -12.40 -37.93 49.73
C SER A 426 -10.87 -37.66 49.58
N ALA A 427 -10.40 -36.48 50.04
CA ALA A 427 -9.01 -36.04 50.36
C ALA A 427 -8.11 -35.47 49.22
N GLY A 428 -7.36 -34.37 49.41
CA GLY A 428 -7.46 -33.32 50.46
C GLY A 428 -6.23 -32.39 50.66
N VAL A 429 -6.50 -31.09 50.93
CA VAL A 429 -5.65 -30.10 51.69
C VAL A 429 -4.35 -29.61 50.98
N PRO A 430 -3.89 -28.33 51.13
CA PRO A 430 -4.28 -27.26 52.08
C PRO A 430 -4.81 -25.92 51.49
N LEU A 431 -5.25 -25.04 52.40
CA LEU A 431 -5.57 -23.62 52.18
C LEU A 431 -4.31 -22.72 52.21
N SER A 432 -4.42 -21.53 51.63
CA SER A 432 -3.65 -20.33 52.03
C SER A 432 -4.47 -19.05 51.88
N SER A 433 -4.63 -18.28 52.97
CA SER A 433 -5.04 -16.86 53.06
C SER A 433 -6.13 -16.35 52.10
N SER A 434 -7.35 -16.20 52.61
CA SER A 434 -8.37 -15.31 52.04
C SER A 434 -8.15 -13.86 52.47
N THR A 435 -7.96 -12.94 51.53
CA THR A 435 -8.08 -11.49 51.80
C THR A 435 -9.56 -11.09 51.74
N SER A 436 -10.04 -10.37 52.75
CA SER A 436 -11.42 -9.84 52.79
C SER A 436 -11.52 -8.56 51.96
N TRP A 437 -12.42 -8.52 50.98
CA TRP A 437 -12.71 -7.34 50.18
C TRP A 437 -13.95 -6.62 50.70
N ALA A 438 -13.86 -5.30 50.91
CA ALA A 438 -14.99 -4.47 51.30
C ALA A 438 -15.52 -3.68 50.09
N THR A 439 -16.76 -3.94 49.67
CA THR A 439 -17.37 -3.25 48.51
C THR A 439 -18.02 -1.94 48.95
N VAL A 440 -17.39 -0.80 48.63
CA VAL A 440 -17.87 0.53 49.04
C VAL A 440 -18.92 1.06 48.06
N THR A 441 -20.15 0.54 48.15
CA THR A 441 -21.25 0.95 47.27
C THR A 441 -22.03 2.16 47.79
N ASN A 442 -21.84 3.32 47.16
CA ASN A 442 -22.82 4.41 47.13
C ASN A 442 -23.56 4.39 45.79
N HIS A 443 -24.80 3.90 45.77
CA HIS A 443 -25.59 3.77 44.55
C HIS A 443 -25.95 5.15 43.93
N PRO A 444 -25.85 5.34 42.60
CA PRO A 444 -26.51 6.45 41.91
C PRO A 444 -28.04 6.23 41.88
N PRO A 445 -28.85 7.30 41.75
CA PRO A 445 -30.30 7.21 41.69
C PRO A 445 -30.78 6.52 40.40
N THR A 446 -31.87 5.78 40.50
CA THR A 446 -32.51 5.07 39.38
C THR A 446 -33.24 6.04 38.44
N ASN A 447 -32.52 6.56 37.43
CA ASN A 447 -33.10 7.19 36.25
C ASN A 447 -32.29 6.85 35.00
N SER A 448 -32.96 6.35 33.96
CA SER A 448 -32.33 5.87 32.73
C SER A 448 -32.04 7.02 31.75
N ALA A 449 -30.88 7.67 31.93
CA ALA A 449 -30.32 8.62 30.97
C ALA A 449 -29.03 8.03 30.35
N THR A 450 -28.79 8.34 29.07
CA THR A 450 -27.65 7.83 28.30
C THR A 450 -26.35 8.53 28.71
N HIS A 451 -25.63 7.91 29.64
CA HIS A 451 -24.30 8.33 30.06
C HIS A 451 -23.26 7.29 29.68
N ASP A 452 -22.26 7.70 28.89
CA ASP A 452 -21.04 6.90 28.71
C ASP A 452 -20.19 6.96 29.99
N THR A 453 -19.36 5.93 30.18
CA THR A 453 -18.46 5.78 31.33
C THR A 453 -16.99 5.79 30.93
N LEU A 454 -16.17 6.60 31.60
CA LEU A 454 -14.70 6.45 31.60
C LEU A 454 -14.23 5.88 32.93
N PHE A 455 -13.20 5.03 32.88
CA PHE A 455 -12.58 4.41 34.04
C PHE A 455 -11.14 4.91 34.18
N TYR A 456 -10.79 5.42 35.36
CA TYR A 456 -9.46 5.93 35.68
C TYR A 456 -8.83 5.15 36.83
N ARG A 457 -7.56 4.78 36.66
CA ARG A 457 -6.70 4.17 37.66
C ARG A 457 -5.84 5.25 38.30
N VAL A 458 -6.03 5.48 39.60
CA VAL A 458 -5.18 6.32 40.44
C VAL A 458 -4.17 5.44 41.16
N ALA A 459 -2.93 5.90 41.29
CA ALA A 459 -1.94 5.28 42.18
C ALA A 459 -1.10 6.34 42.91
N PHE A 460 -0.88 6.14 44.20
CA PHE A 460 -0.17 7.06 45.10
C PHE A 460 0.42 6.30 46.30
N VAL A 461 1.31 6.95 47.06
CA VAL A 461 1.94 6.36 48.25
C VAL A 461 1.49 7.11 49.51
N VAL A 462 0.99 6.35 50.50
CA VAL A 462 0.68 6.85 51.84
C VAL A 462 1.79 6.43 52.80
N GLU A 463 2.23 7.36 53.64
CA GLU A 463 3.25 7.14 54.67
C GLU A 463 2.64 7.23 56.06
N ASP A 464 2.77 6.16 56.87
CA ASP A 464 2.47 6.16 58.30
C ASP A 464 3.73 6.53 59.10
N SER A 465 3.64 7.65 59.81
CA SER A 465 4.68 8.20 60.68
C SER A 465 4.57 7.74 62.14
N THR A 466 3.53 6.99 62.50
CA THR A 466 3.31 6.45 63.85
C THR A 466 3.72 4.98 63.99
N LEU A 467 3.80 4.24 62.87
CA LEU A 467 4.02 2.79 62.82
C LEU A 467 2.94 1.98 63.57
N THR A 468 1.72 2.52 63.67
CA THR A 468 0.60 1.89 64.40
C THR A 468 -0.62 1.59 63.53
N MET A 469 -0.67 2.10 62.30
CA MET A 469 -1.82 1.89 61.40
C MET A 469 -1.69 0.55 60.67
N SER A 470 -2.75 -0.26 60.67
CA SER A 470 -2.85 -1.47 59.86
C SER A 470 -3.25 -1.15 58.42
N GLN A 471 -3.13 -2.14 57.53
CA GLN A 471 -3.54 -2.04 56.13
C GLN A 471 -5.02 -1.65 55.98
N ALA A 472 -5.90 -2.11 56.87
CA ALA A 472 -7.33 -1.78 56.85
C ALA A 472 -7.61 -0.34 57.31
N ASP A 473 -6.90 0.16 58.33
CA ASP A 473 -7.05 1.55 58.80
C ASP A 473 -6.62 2.55 57.72
N VAL A 474 -5.57 2.20 56.95
CA VAL A 474 -5.11 2.97 55.79
C VAL A 474 -6.11 2.91 54.64
N GLU A 475 -6.73 1.76 54.40
CA GLU A 475 -7.78 1.58 53.38
C GLU A 475 -9.01 2.45 53.70
N GLU A 476 -9.51 2.43 54.95
CA GLU A 476 -10.62 3.28 55.38
C GLU A 476 -10.30 4.78 55.25
N ALA A 477 -9.10 5.21 55.68
CA ALA A 477 -8.64 6.59 55.52
C ALA A 477 -8.58 7.02 54.04
N VAL A 478 -8.14 6.12 53.15
CA VAL A 478 -8.10 6.35 51.69
C VAL A 478 -9.50 6.46 51.09
N VAL A 479 -10.45 5.59 51.48
CA VAL A 479 -11.87 5.67 51.06
C VAL A 479 -12.44 7.04 51.40
N ILE A 480 -12.26 7.48 52.64
CA ILE A 480 -12.79 8.74 53.15
C ILE A 480 -12.20 9.94 52.39
N TRP A 481 -10.86 9.99 52.23
CA TRP A 481 -10.17 11.09 51.54
C TRP A 481 -10.54 11.19 50.04
N LEU A 482 -10.63 10.06 49.32
CA LEU A 482 -11.04 10.08 47.91
C LEU A 482 -12.48 10.56 47.75
N ASN A 483 -13.40 10.02 48.57
CA ASN A 483 -14.82 10.40 48.52
C ASN A 483 -15.01 11.89 48.85
N GLN A 484 -14.37 12.40 49.90
CA GLN A 484 -14.38 13.84 50.25
C GLN A 484 -13.75 14.71 49.15
N THR A 485 -12.71 14.23 48.46
CA THR A 485 -12.05 14.98 47.39
C THR A 485 -12.97 15.21 46.20
N PHE A 486 -13.77 14.22 45.80
CA PHE A 486 -14.71 14.35 44.68
C PHE A 486 -16.11 14.84 45.10
N GLN A 487 -16.40 14.93 46.41
CA GLN A 487 -17.63 15.50 46.94
C GLN A 487 -17.85 16.95 46.46
N ASN A 488 -19.11 17.28 46.15
CA ASN A 488 -19.55 18.60 45.66
C ASN A 488 -18.77 19.11 44.43
N TRP A 489 -18.30 18.22 43.55
CA TRP A 489 -17.76 18.60 42.25
C TRP A 489 -18.86 18.66 41.16
N THR A 490 -18.61 19.40 40.08
CA THR A 490 -19.53 19.55 38.94
C THR A 490 -19.50 18.38 37.97
N GLN A 491 -18.50 17.49 38.08
CA GLN A 491 -18.37 16.27 37.29
C GLN A 491 -18.77 15.05 38.13
N SER A 492 -19.59 14.15 37.56
CA SER A 492 -20.04 12.93 38.23
C SER A 492 -18.92 11.88 38.26
N VAL A 493 -18.22 11.78 39.39
CA VAL A 493 -17.09 10.86 39.61
C VAL A 493 -17.31 10.08 40.91
N TYR A 494 -17.15 8.76 40.83
CA TYR A 494 -17.33 7.81 41.94
C TYR A 494 -16.06 7.01 42.16
N VAL A 495 -15.86 6.51 43.38
CA VAL A 495 -14.82 5.54 43.73
C VAL A 495 -15.48 4.17 43.81
N ASP A 496 -14.95 3.18 43.09
CA ASP A 496 -15.57 1.86 42.94
C ASP A 496 -14.78 0.76 43.67
N PHE A 497 -13.47 0.72 43.46
CA PHE A 497 -12.54 -0.19 44.15
C PHE A 497 -11.28 0.54 44.61
N ILE A 498 -10.73 0.07 45.73
CA ILE A 498 -9.42 0.48 46.27
C ILE A 498 -8.59 -0.78 46.52
N SER A 499 -7.27 -0.66 46.42
CA SER A 499 -6.30 -1.69 46.80
C SER A 499 -5.13 -1.03 47.53
N VAL A 500 -4.90 -1.42 48.78
CA VAL A 500 -3.74 -0.99 49.58
C VAL A 500 -2.78 -2.17 49.71
N GLN A 501 -1.49 -1.95 49.45
CA GLN A 501 -0.42 -2.93 49.64
C GLN A 501 0.66 -2.36 50.58
N SER A 502 1.07 -3.14 51.58
CA SER A 502 2.12 -2.75 52.53
C SER A 502 3.52 -2.90 51.92
N GLY A 503 4.31 -1.84 52.01
CA GLY A 503 5.71 -1.82 51.61
C GLY A 503 6.64 -2.39 52.67
N LEU A 504 7.95 -2.16 52.51
CA LEU A 504 8.95 -2.41 53.55
C LEU A 504 9.18 -1.14 54.38
N PRO A 505 9.29 -1.23 55.71
CA PRO A 505 9.54 -0.05 56.56
C PRO A 505 10.94 0.52 56.29
N ASN A 506 11.03 1.84 56.16
CA ASN A 506 12.26 2.53 55.78
C ASN A 506 12.44 3.81 56.63
N ASN A 507 13.61 4.00 57.23
CA ASN A 507 13.94 5.13 58.12
C ASN A 507 12.88 5.44 59.21
N GLY A 508 12.19 4.43 59.73
CA GLY A 508 11.17 4.60 60.78
C GLY A 508 9.80 5.07 60.28
N VAL A 509 9.56 5.01 58.98
CA VAL A 509 8.25 5.28 58.34
C VAL A 509 7.78 4.00 57.64
N MET A 510 6.49 3.67 57.76
CA MET A 510 5.88 2.58 57.01
C MET A 510 5.22 3.16 55.75
N SER A 511 5.48 2.54 54.60
CA SER A 511 4.89 2.98 53.32
C SER A 511 3.81 2.01 52.87
N TYR A 512 2.73 2.57 52.32
CA TYR A 512 1.59 1.86 51.77
C TYR A 512 1.37 2.33 50.34
N GLN A 513 1.42 1.38 49.40
CA GLN A 513 1.19 1.65 47.99
C GLN A 513 -0.30 1.47 47.71
N CYS A 514 -0.98 2.58 47.39
CA CYS A 514 -2.42 2.64 47.24
C CYS A 514 -2.80 2.80 45.77
N GLN A 515 -3.79 2.04 45.33
CA GLN A 515 -4.43 2.17 44.01
C GLN A 515 -5.94 2.31 44.18
N ALA A 516 -6.59 3.04 43.26
CA ALA A 516 -8.03 3.20 43.25
C ALA A 516 -8.60 3.27 41.83
N LEU A 517 -9.80 2.71 41.66
CA LEU A 517 -10.61 2.80 40.45
C LEU A 517 -11.64 3.93 40.62
N LEU A 518 -11.55 4.94 39.77
CA LEU A 518 -12.55 6.01 39.63
C LEU A 518 -13.41 5.77 38.40
N VAL A 519 -14.72 5.92 38.54
CA VAL A 519 -15.71 5.84 37.46
C VAL A 519 -16.29 7.22 37.22
N HIS A 520 -16.16 7.73 35.98
CA HIS A 520 -16.71 9.00 35.56
C HIS A 520 -17.86 8.78 34.57
N TYR A 521 -19.05 9.31 34.91
CA TYR A 521 -20.20 9.37 34.02
C TYR A 521 -20.25 10.72 33.31
N PHE A 522 -20.38 10.72 31.99
CA PHE A 522 -20.36 11.94 31.18
C PHE A 522 -21.48 12.01 30.13
N THR A 523 -21.57 13.15 29.44
CA THR A 523 -22.52 13.39 28.32
C THR A 523 -21.80 13.91 27.08
N THR A 524 -20.73 14.69 27.27
CA THR A 524 -19.78 15.13 26.24
C THR A 524 -18.40 14.56 26.56
N ASN A 525 -17.64 14.15 25.53
CA ASN A 525 -16.41 13.37 25.64
C ASN A 525 -15.18 14.19 26.14
N GLU A 526 -15.36 14.97 27.21
CA GLU A 526 -14.30 15.74 27.87
C GLU A 526 -13.49 14.84 28.81
N SER A 527 -12.16 14.88 28.68
CA SER A 527 -11.29 14.08 29.54
C SER A 527 -11.12 14.72 30.92
N LEU A 528 -11.40 13.96 31.99
CA LEU A 528 -11.27 14.39 33.40
C LEU A 528 -9.83 14.79 33.82
N GLY A 529 -8.83 14.48 32.98
CA GLY A 529 -7.40 14.33 33.33
C GLY A 529 -6.78 15.45 34.16
N GLU A 530 -6.56 16.63 33.59
CA GLU A 530 -5.85 17.71 34.30
C GLU A 530 -6.65 18.22 35.50
N ALA A 531 -7.96 18.43 35.35
CA ALA A 531 -8.80 18.96 36.42
C ALA A 531 -8.86 18.03 37.65
N ALA A 532 -9.00 16.72 37.46
CA ALA A 532 -8.95 15.76 38.57
C ALA A 532 -7.53 15.66 39.15
N LYS A 533 -6.47 15.69 38.33
CA LYS A 533 -5.09 15.63 38.83
C LYS A 533 -4.74 16.84 39.70
N THR A 534 -5.10 18.06 39.27
CA THR A 534 -4.92 19.27 40.06
C THR A 534 -5.71 19.21 41.38
N ARG A 535 -6.94 18.68 41.35
CA ARG A 535 -7.80 18.55 42.54
C ARG A 535 -7.30 17.49 43.54
N LEU A 536 -6.73 16.39 43.07
CA LEU A 536 -6.05 15.41 43.91
C LEU A 536 -4.80 16.04 44.56
N SER A 537 -3.94 16.70 43.78
CA SER A 537 -2.72 17.32 44.31
C SER A 537 -2.96 18.55 45.19
N SER A 538 -4.07 19.26 45.09
CA SER A 538 -4.45 20.29 46.08
C SER A 538 -4.82 19.70 47.45
N ASN A 539 -5.14 18.41 47.52
CA ASN A 539 -5.58 17.70 48.72
C ASN A 539 -4.50 16.75 49.30
N GLU A 540 -3.24 16.80 48.82
CA GLU A 540 -2.15 15.89 49.24
C GLU A 540 -1.69 16.04 50.71
N ALA A 541 -2.18 17.05 51.44
CA ALA A 541 -1.56 17.51 52.69
C ALA A 541 -1.71 16.58 53.91
N GLN A 542 -2.85 15.89 54.09
CA GLN A 542 -3.12 15.05 55.27
C GLN A 542 -4.30 14.10 55.03
N LEU A 543 -4.12 12.80 55.34
CA LEU A 543 -5.21 11.81 55.36
C LEU A 543 -5.85 11.66 56.75
N GLY A 544 -5.09 11.97 57.80
CA GLY A 544 -5.53 11.82 59.19
C GLY A 544 -4.36 12.05 60.16
N THR A 545 -4.56 11.67 61.42
CA THR A 545 -3.49 11.72 62.44
C THR A 545 -2.44 10.64 62.18
N GLY A 546 -1.29 11.03 61.64
CA GLY A 546 -0.13 10.15 61.40
C GLY A 546 0.07 9.75 59.93
N LEU A 547 -0.97 9.84 59.10
CA LEU A 547 -0.98 9.46 57.68
C LEU A 547 -0.85 10.68 56.75
N ARG A 548 0.15 10.64 55.85
CA ARG A 548 0.38 11.67 54.81
C ARG A 548 0.52 11.02 53.42
N ILE A 549 0.13 11.73 52.36
CA ILE A 549 0.50 11.32 51.00
C ILE A 549 1.95 11.75 50.75
N GLN A 550 2.75 10.89 50.11
CA GLN A 550 4.07 11.27 49.63
C GLN A 550 3.91 12.27 48.46
N THR A 551 4.40 13.50 48.65
CA THR A 551 4.19 14.61 47.73
C THR A 551 4.65 14.29 46.31
N GLY A 552 3.76 14.43 45.32
CA GLY A 552 4.06 14.12 43.93
C GLY A 552 4.13 12.61 43.59
N SER A 553 3.78 11.70 44.51
CA SER A 553 3.56 10.28 44.19
C SER A 553 2.24 10.05 43.42
N THR A 554 1.35 11.03 43.42
CA THR A 554 0.01 10.96 42.82
C THR A 554 0.05 10.85 41.30
N SER A 555 -0.40 9.71 40.79
CA SER A 555 -0.59 9.44 39.37
C SER A 555 -2.06 9.15 39.07
N LEU A 556 -2.56 9.73 37.97
CA LEU A 556 -3.89 9.50 37.43
C LEU A 556 -3.73 9.03 35.98
N THR A 557 -4.29 7.86 35.66
CA THR A 557 -4.22 7.25 34.33
C THR A 557 -5.61 6.86 33.87
N LEU A 558 -5.96 7.14 32.61
CA LEU A 558 -7.13 6.52 31.98
C LEU A 558 -6.81 5.02 31.79
N ILE A 559 -7.77 4.14 32.05
CA ILE A 559 -7.60 2.71 31.78
C ILE A 559 -7.61 2.47 30.27
N GLU A 560 -6.73 1.58 29.82
CA GLU A 560 -6.54 1.22 28.43
C GLU A 560 -7.82 0.59 27.82
N ASN A 561 -8.03 0.72 26.51
CA ASN A 561 -9.03 -0.10 25.81
C ASN A 561 -8.52 -1.54 25.67
N CYS A 562 -9.43 -2.52 25.57
CA CYS A 562 -9.07 -3.85 25.10
C CYS A 562 -8.68 -3.75 23.60
N PRO A 563 -7.49 -4.25 23.20
CA PRO A 563 -7.01 -4.10 21.82
C PRO A 563 -7.80 -4.97 20.82
N GLU A 564 -7.78 -4.59 19.54
CA GLU A 564 -8.33 -5.42 18.46
C GLU A 564 -7.61 -6.79 18.42
N GLU A 565 -8.36 -7.88 18.55
CA GLU A 565 -7.83 -9.24 18.59
C GLU A 565 -8.44 -10.07 17.44
N ALA A 566 -7.59 -10.52 16.53
CA ALA A 566 -7.98 -11.31 15.36
C ALA A 566 -7.59 -12.78 15.53
N SER A 567 -8.60 -13.64 15.66
CA SER A 567 -8.48 -15.08 15.37
C SER A 567 -8.81 -15.34 13.90
N VAL A 568 -8.71 -16.60 13.44
CA VAL A 568 -8.99 -17.00 12.04
C VAL A 568 -10.43 -16.62 11.62
N HIS A 569 -11.41 -16.69 12.54
CA HIS A 569 -12.83 -16.49 12.23
C HIS A 569 -13.51 -15.34 12.98
N TYR A 570 -12.98 -14.96 14.15
CA TYR A 570 -13.53 -13.86 14.97
C TYR A 570 -12.48 -12.75 15.13
N ARG A 571 -12.83 -11.54 14.68
CA ARG A 571 -12.03 -10.32 14.81
C ARG A 571 -12.76 -9.35 15.73
N TRP A 572 -12.35 -9.34 17.00
CA TRP A 572 -12.93 -8.47 18.03
C TRP A 572 -12.35 -7.05 17.86
N PRO A 573 -13.19 -6.01 17.68
CA PRO A 573 -12.70 -4.64 17.50
C PRO A 573 -12.04 -4.11 18.78
N GLU A 574 -11.30 -3.01 18.70
CA GLU A 574 -10.87 -2.30 19.91
C GLU A 574 -12.12 -1.85 20.71
N SER A 575 -12.13 -2.09 22.02
CA SER A 575 -13.32 -1.95 22.88
C SER A 575 -13.01 -1.25 24.20
N ARG A 576 -13.89 -0.34 24.63
CA ARG A 576 -13.79 0.30 25.95
C ARG A 576 -14.00 -0.72 27.09
N PRO A 577 -13.44 -0.48 28.28
CA PRO A 577 -13.74 -1.28 29.46
C PRO A 577 -15.25 -1.40 29.74
N THR A 578 -15.67 -2.57 30.21
CA THR A 578 -17.06 -3.03 30.43
C THR A 578 -17.93 -3.24 29.19
N VAL A 579 -17.47 -2.92 27.98
CA VAL A 579 -18.25 -3.13 26.76
C VAL A 579 -18.23 -4.60 26.32
N GLY A 580 -19.42 -5.13 26.04
CA GLY A 580 -19.63 -6.42 25.38
C GLY A 580 -19.80 -6.27 23.88
N HIS A 581 -19.12 -7.13 23.12
CA HIS A 581 -19.29 -7.28 21.68
C HIS A 581 -19.90 -8.63 21.32
N THR A 582 -20.61 -8.65 20.19
CA THR A 582 -21.36 -9.79 19.68
C THR A 582 -21.05 -9.94 18.19
N LEU A 583 -20.65 -11.13 17.77
CA LEU A 583 -20.25 -11.46 16.39
C LEU A 583 -21.01 -12.70 15.90
N PRO A 584 -21.30 -12.85 14.60
CA PRO A 584 -21.89 -14.07 14.05
C PRO A 584 -21.01 -15.30 14.37
N CYS A 585 -21.62 -16.42 14.76
CA CYS A 585 -20.91 -17.67 14.90
C CYS A 585 -20.37 -18.14 13.54
N PHE A 586 -19.10 -18.53 13.49
CA PHE A 586 -18.55 -19.28 12.37
C PHE A 586 -18.91 -20.77 12.53
N PRO A 587 -19.42 -21.46 11.49
CA PRO A 587 -19.73 -20.96 10.14
C PRO A 587 -21.18 -20.47 9.93
N ASN A 588 -22.09 -20.79 10.86
CA ASN A 588 -23.52 -20.52 10.74
C ASN A 588 -23.92 -19.26 11.52
N LYS A 589 -24.37 -18.20 10.82
CA LYS A 589 -24.75 -16.90 11.41
C LYS A 589 -26.03 -16.93 12.28
N ASP A 590 -26.68 -18.09 12.45
CA ASP A 590 -27.93 -18.28 13.21
C ASP A 590 -27.76 -17.97 14.71
N SER A 591 -26.55 -18.20 15.22
CA SER A 591 -26.13 -17.90 16.60
C SER A 591 -25.05 -16.82 16.60
N SER A 592 -24.82 -16.22 17.76
CA SER A 592 -23.73 -15.26 17.98
C SER A 592 -22.73 -15.71 19.05
N ALA A 593 -21.44 -15.52 18.78
CA ALA A 593 -20.41 -15.50 19.81
C ALA A 593 -20.43 -14.15 20.54
N SER A 594 -20.06 -14.12 21.82
CA SER A 594 -19.93 -12.87 22.58
C SER A 594 -18.63 -12.79 23.39
N ARG A 595 -18.17 -11.57 23.66
CA ARG A 595 -16.95 -11.31 24.43
C ARG A 595 -16.99 -9.92 25.05
N THR A 596 -16.50 -9.76 26.27
CA THR A 596 -16.58 -8.50 27.02
C THR A 596 -15.19 -8.02 27.42
N CYS A 597 -14.94 -6.73 27.29
CA CYS A 597 -13.73 -6.11 27.84
C CYS A 597 -13.92 -5.92 29.35
N LEU A 598 -13.15 -6.64 30.17
CA LEU A 598 -13.26 -6.65 31.63
C LEU A 598 -12.13 -5.84 32.27
N ILE A 599 -12.41 -5.20 33.40
CA ILE A 599 -11.38 -4.59 34.25
C ILE A 599 -10.89 -5.66 35.23
N SER A 600 -9.57 -5.87 35.28
CA SER A 600 -8.90 -6.75 36.24
C SER A 600 -8.90 -6.09 37.64
N PRO A 601 -9.52 -6.69 38.67
CA PRO A 601 -9.61 -6.08 40.00
C PRO A 601 -8.29 -6.07 40.78
N GLN A 602 -7.25 -6.77 40.31
CA GLN A 602 -5.94 -6.84 40.99
C GLN A 602 -4.97 -5.72 40.60
N ASN A 603 -5.16 -5.08 39.44
CA ASN A 603 -4.24 -4.06 38.90
C ASN A 603 -4.93 -2.96 38.06
N PHE A 604 -6.27 -2.99 37.98
CA PHE A 604 -7.10 -2.05 37.22
C PHE A 604 -6.63 -1.86 35.77
N THR A 605 -6.27 -2.95 35.09
CA THR A 605 -6.04 -3.00 33.63
C THR A 605 -7.22 -3.62 32.91
N SER A 606 -7.48 -3.20 31.68
CA SER A 606 -8.44 -3.89 30.80
C SER A 606 -7.86 -5.19 30.26
N HIS A 607 -8.72 -6.18 30.07
CA HIS A 607 -8.41 -7.44 29.40
C HIS A 607 -9.68 -8.04 28.79
N TRP A 608 -9.53 -8.81 27.73
CA TRP A 608 -10.66 -9.54 27.15
C TRP A 608 -11.09 -10.71 28.03
N SER A 609 -12.40 -10.92 28.16
CA SER A 609 -12.96 -12.18 28.65
C SER A 609 -12.58 -13.35 27.73
N THR A 610 -12.78 -14.59 28.20
CA THR A 610 -12.95 -15.71 27.28
C THR A 610 -14.12 -15.42 26.34
N ALA A 611 -13.98 -15.77 25.06
CA ALA A 611 -15.08 -15.65 24.10
C ALA A 611 -16.12 -16.74 24.37
N ASP A 612 -17.34 -16.35 24.70
CA ASP A 612 -18.46 -17.28 24.79
C ASP A 612 -18.87 -17.69 23.36
N THR A 613 -18.63 -18.97 23.08
CA THR A 613 -18.95 -19.66 21.83
C THR A 613 -19.88 -20.86 22.10
N SER A 614 -20.52 -20.92 23.28
CA SER A 614 -21.40 -22.02 23.69
C SER A 614 -22.57 -22.27 22.74
N ASN A 615 -23.07 -21.20 22.10
CA ASN A 615 -24.15 -21.25 21.10
C ASN A 615 -23.65 -21.53 19.66
N CYS A 616 -22.33 -21.66 19.43
CA CYS A 616 -21.75 -21.82 18.10
C CYS A 616 -21.47 -23.29 17.73
N THR A 617 -21.81 -23.68 16.50
CA THR A 617 -21.57 -25.02 15.95
C THR A 617 -20.13 -25.23 15.49
N ILE A 618 -19.24 -25.64 16.41
CA ILE A 618 -17.86 -26.04 16.09
C ILE A 618 -17.85 -27.26 15.16
N ILE A 619 -16.97 -27.28 14.14
CA ILE A 619 -16.88 -28.31 13.09
C ILE A 619 -16.86 -29.75 13.65
N ASN A 620 -16.16 -29.98 14.77
CA ASN A 620 -16.10 -31.30 15.43
C ASN A 620 -17.46 -31.79 15.94
N ASN A 621 -18.33 -30.87 16.39
CA ASN A 621 -19.62 -31.18 16.99
C ASN A 621 -20.72 -31.49 15.95
N ILE A 622 -20.45 -31.25 14.66
CA ILE A 622 -21.37 -31.60 13.56
C ILE A 622 -21.51 -33.13 13.51
N GLN A 623 -22.67 -33.65 13.93
CA GLN A 623 -23.01 -35.06 13.76
C GLN A 623 -23.57 -35.31 12.36
N VAL A 624 -23.14 -36.41 11.74
CA VAL A 624 -23.50 -36.72 10.35
C VAL A 624 -24.34 -37.99 10.30
N SER A 625 -25.57 -37.87 9.82
CA SER A 625 -26.53 -38.96 9.62
C SER A 625 -26.75 -39.23 8.12
N ALA A 626 -27.69 -40.12 7.75
CA ALA A 626 -28.04 -40.32 6.35
C ALA A 626 -29.00 -39.23 5.82
N GLU A 627 -29.71 -38.57 6.74
CA GLU A 627 -30.78 -37.61 6.50
C GLU A 627 -30.23 -36.17 6.38
N ASN A 628 -29.31 -35.77 7.26
CA ASN A 628 -28.73 -34.41 7.25
C ASN A 628 -27.51 -34.25 6.31
N ALA A 629 -27.11 -35.33 5.62
CA ALA A 629 -25.86 -35.36 4.84
C ALA A 629 -25.77 -34.30 3.72
N ALA A 630 -26.89 -33.89 3.13
CA ALA A 630 -26.91 -32.83 2.12
C ALA A 630 -26.62 -31.46 2.75
N GLU A 631 -27.34 -31.10 3.81
CA GLU A 631 -27.17 -29.86 4.56
C GLU A 631 -25.76 -29.71 5.13
N VAL A 632 -25.21 -30.78 5.72
CA VAL A 632 -23.82 -30.81 6.21
C VAL A 632 -22.82 -30.62 5.07
N ALA A 633 -23.07 -31.19 3.88
CA ALA A 633 -22.17 -30.99 2.74
C ALA A 633 -22.16 -29.53 2.27
N ASP A 634 -23.33 -28.87 2.21
CA ASP A 634 -23.42 -27.47 1.79
C ASP A 634 -22.78 -26.51 2.81
N GLN A 635 -22.95 -26.77 4.13
CA GLN A 635 -22.19 -26.07 5.18
C GLN A 635 -20.67 -26.21 5.01
N LEU A 636 -20.18 -27.43 4.71
CA LEU A 636 -18.76 -27.68 4.45
C LEU A 636 -18.24 -27.01 3.16
N VAL A 637 -19.09 -26.72 2.16
CA VAL A 637 -18.71 -25.90 1.00
C VAL A 637 -18.48 -24.43 1.40
N VAL A 638 -19.34 -23.86 2.24
CA VAL A 638 -19.15 -22.48 2.76
C VAL A 638 -17.82 -22.38 3.52
N ILE A 639 -17.58 -23.30 4.45
CA ILE A 639 -16.34 -23.38 5.25
C ILE A 639 -15.10 -23.44 4.34
N THR A 640 -15.08 -24.30 3.32
CA THR A 640 -13.88 -24.54 2.51
C THR A 640 -13.55 -23.47 1.48
N ASN A 641 -14.48 -22.57 1.16
CA ASN A 641 -14.18 -21.38 0.36
C ASN A 641 -13.29 -20.39 1.12
N ASN A 642 -13.45 -20.28 2.44
CA ASN A 642 -12.68 -19.39 3.33
C ASN A 642 -11.29 -19.94 3.66
N GLU A 643 -10.44 -19.14 4.28
CA GLU A 643 -9.14 -19.61 4.78
C GLU A 643 -9.32 -20.55 5.98
N LEU A 644 -8.48 -21.59 6.04
CA LEU A 644 -8.57 -22.67 7.03
C LEU A 644 -7.17 -23.04 7.52
N SER A 645 -7.08 -23.35 8.82
CA SER A 645 -5.90 -23.96 9.43
C SER A 645 -5.69 -25.41 9.01
N GLN A 646 -4.53 -25.97 9.35
CA GLN A 646 -4.19 -27.37 9.06
C GLN A 646 -5.10 -28.35 9.81
N GLU A 647 -5.45 -27.99 11.05
CA GLU A 647 -6.34 -28.70 11.94
C GLU A 647 -7.75 -28.75 11.34
N GLU A 648 -8.27 -27.62 10.87
CA GLU A 648 -9.61 -27.51 10.27
C GLU A 648 -9.69 -28.23 8.93
N VAL A 649 -8.67 -28.17 8.08
CA VAL A 649 -8.59 -28.99 6.85
C VAL A 649 -8.67 -30.49 7.19
N SER A 650 -7.99 -30.94 8.24
CA SER A 650 -8.06 -32.33 8.72
C SER A 650 -9.44 -32.69 9.29
N GLN A 651 -10.09 -31.77 10.02
CA GLN A 651 -11.46 -31.95 10.54
C GLN A 651 -12.49 -32.04 9.41
N VAL A 652 -12.50 -31.08 8.48
CA VAL A 652 -13.41 -31.03 7.32
C VAL A 652 -13.31 -32.31 6.50
N VAL A 653 -12.11 -32.76 6.14
CA VAL A 653 -11.93 -33.99 5.36
C VAL A 653 -12.32 -35.25 6.16
N THR A 654 -12.19 -35.21 7.49
CA THR A 654 -12.70 -36.29 8.36
C THR A 654 -14.24 -36.31 8.37
N LYS A 655 -14.90 -35.14 8.43
CA LYS A 655 -16.36 -35.02 8.30
C LYS A 655 -16.87 -35.44 6.92
N VAL A 656 -16.18 -35.09 5.84
CA VAL A 656 -16.47 -35.61 4.48
C VAL A 656 -16.36 -37.15 4.44
N LYS A 657 -15.36 -37.74 5.09
CA LYS A 657 -15.20 -39.20 5.19
C LYS A 657 -16.33 -39.85 5.99
N GLU A 658 -16.79 -39.24 7.08
CA GLU A 658 -17.98 -39.69 7.83
C GLU A 658 -19.24 -39.64 6.95
N LEU A 659 -19.49 -38.50 6.31
CA LEU A 659 -20.60 -38.23 5.40
C LEU A 659 -20.69 -39.26 4.26
N VAL A 660 -19.59 -39.47 3.53
CA VAL A 660 -19.54 -40.44 2.43
C VAL A 660 -19.75 -41.87 2.92
N ASN A 661 -19.36 -42.22 4.14
CA ASN A 661 -19.61 -43.55 4.71
C ASN A 661 -21.09 -43.77 5.06
N VAL A 662 -21.77 -42.79 5.66
CA VAL A 662 -23.16 -42.94 6.12
C VAL A 662 -24.19 -42.69 5.01
N ALA A 663 -24.07 -41.61 4.26
CA ALA A 663 -25.10 -41.13 3.34
C ALA A 663 -25.37 -42.01 2.12
N LYS A 664 -26.56 -41.89 1.51
CA LYS A 664 -26.77 -42.31 0.11
C LYS A 664 -26.27 -41.20 -0.81
N ILE A 665 -25.46 -41.54 -1.81
CA ILE A 665 -24.79 -40.56 -2.65
C ILE A 665 -25.49 -40.48 -4.00
N ASN A 666 -26.27 -39.42 -4.23
CA ASN A 666 -26.75 -39.07 -5.57
C ASN A 666 -25.72 -38.14 -6.28
N THR A 667 -25.97 -37.82 -7.55
CA THR A 667 -25.09 -36.97 -8.35
C THR A 667 -24.93 -35.54 -7.80
N SER A 668 -25.96 -34.98 -7.17
CA SER A 668 -25.91 -33.64 -6.55
C SER A 668 -25.00 -33.63 -5.33
N LEU A 669 -25.16 -34.58 -4.41
CA LEU A 669 -24.32 -34.71 -3.23
C LEU A 669 -22.88 -35.07 -3.60
N ALA A 670 -22.68 -35.86 -4.65
CA ALA A 670 -21.35 -36.10 -5.22
C ALA A 670 -20.71 -34.81 -5.75
N HIS A 671 -21.47 -33.92 -6.40
CA HIS A 671 -20.97 -32.61 -6.84
C HIS A 671 -20.59 -31.71 -5.66
N THR A 672 -21.40 -31.63 -4.61
CA THR A 672 -21.05 -30.90 -3.38
C THR A 672 -19.77 -31.46 -2.77
N VAL A 673 -19.64 -32.79 -2.60
CA VAL A 673 -18.42 -33.40 -2.03
C VAL A 673 -17.18 -33.21 -2.90
N VAL A 674 -17.29 -33.36 -4.23
CA VAL A 674 -16.20 -33.06 -5.18
C VAL A 674 -15.77 -31.58 -5.07
N THR A 675 -16.72 -30.67 -4.83
CA THR A 675 -16.44 -29.24 -4.64
C THR A 675 -15.72 -28.97 -3.31
N ILE A 676 -16.11 -29.61 -2.19
CA ILE A 676 -15.40 -29.50 -0.89
C ILE A 676 -13.93 -29.92 -1.04
N ILE A 677 -13.68 -31.10 -1.63
CA ILE A 677 -12.31 -31.60 -1.82
C ILE A 677 -11.54 -30.71 -2.82
N SER A 678 -12.18 -30.26 -3.90
CA SER A 678 -11.61 -29.29 -4.84
C SER A 678 -11.27 -27.95 -4.19
N ASN A 679 -11.99 -27.51 -3.17
CA ASN A 679 -11.65 -26.31 -2.39
C ASN A 679 -10.47 -26.56 -1.45
N VAL A 680 -10.41 -27.72 -0.78
CA VAL A 680 -9.24 -28.12 0.02
C VAL A 680 -7.96 -28.19 -0.83
N MET A 681 -8.05 -28.63 -2.08
CA MET A 681 -6.93 -28.64 -3.04
C MET A 681 -6.36 -27.25 -3.40
N LYS A 682 -7.00 -26.14 -3.00
CA LYS A 682 -6.45 -24.78 -3.15
C LYS A 682 -5.33 -24.48 -2.14
N ARG A 683 -5.26 -25.19 -1.01
CA ARG A 683 -4.30 -24.94 0.08
C ARG A 683 -2.90 -25.49 -0.28
N PRO A 684 -1.81 -25.01 0.36
CA PRO A 684 -0.46 -25.48 0.05
C PRO A 684 -0.20 -26.90 0.58
N GLU A 685 0.67 -27.63 -0.11
CA GLU A 685 1.03 -29.05 0.13
C GLU A 685 1.38 -29.36 1.59
N SER A 686 2.08 -28.45 2.28
CA SER A 686 2.40 -28.56 3.71
C SER A 686 1.17 -28.75 4.61
N THR A 687 0.06 -28.12 4.26
CA THR A 687 -1.22 -28.16 5.00
C THR A 687 -2.03 -29.41 4.66
N LEU A 688 -1.89 -29.96 3.43
CA LEU A 688 -2.60 -31.16 3.00
C LEU A 688 -1.89 -32.49 3.35
N ALA A 689 -0.58 -32.48 3.60
CA ALA A 689 0.23 -33.70 3.71
C ALA A 689 -0.28 -34.74 4.74
N ALA A 690 -0.86 -34.30 5.86
CA ALA A 690 -1.44 -35.19 6.89
C ALA A 690 -2.91 -35.61 6.61
N THR A 691 -3.49 -35.14 5.50
CA THR A 691 -4.93 -35.21 5.19
C THR A 691 -5.20 -35.81 3.80
N SER A 692 -4.19 -35.86 2.92
CA SER A 692 -4.27 -36.40 1.56
C SER A 692 -4.81 -37.84 1.50
N GLU A 693 -4.29 -38.74 2.34
CA GLU A 693 -4.75 -40.13 2.43
C GLU A 693 -6.23 -40.23 2.79
N LYS A 694 -6.70 -39.43 3.77
CA LYS A 694 -8.12 -39.35 4.14
C LYS A 694 -8.98 -38.88 2.96
N ALA A 695 -8.54 -37.84 2.25
CA ALA A 695 -9.26 -37.24 1.12
C ALA A 695 -9.38 -38.21 -0.07
N LEU A 696 -8.27 -38.85 -0.46
CA LEU A 696 -8.25 -39.81 -1.57
C LEU A 696 -9.07 -41.07 -1.25
N LYS A 697 -9.01 -41.58 -0.01
CA LYS A 697 -9.86 -42.69 0.44
C LYS A 697 -11.35 -42.30 0.48
N ALA A 698 -11.69 -41.08 0.87
CA ALA A 698 -13.06 -40.56 0.79
C ALA A 698 -13.54 -40.45 -0.67
N MET A 699 -12.72 -39.93 -1.58
CA MET A 699 -13.06 -39.83 -3.01
C MET A 699 -13.27 -41.18 -3.69
N ASN A 700 -12.43 -42.18 -3.41
CA ASN A 700 -12.63 -43.54 -3.92
C ASN A 700 -13.90 -44.18 -3.33
N LYS A 701 -14.25 -43.87 -2.08
CA LYS A 701 -15.50 -44.33 -1.46
C LYS A 701 -16.74 -43.65 -2.02
N LEU A 702 -16.65 -42.36 -2.37
CA LEU A 702 -17.71 -41.59 -3.04
C LEU A 702 -18.03 -42.23 -4.40
N ALA A 703 -17.01 -42.49 -5.22
CA ALA A 703 -17.15 -43.13 -6.53
C ALA A 703 -17.86 -44.50 -6.45
N GLN A 704 -17.51 -45.31 -5.45
CA GLN A 704 -18.15 -46.61 -5.20
C GLN A 704 -19.62 -46.53 -4.77
N LYS A 705 -20.01 -45.48 -4.03
CA LYS A 705 -21.37 -45.33 -3.47
C LYS A 705 -22.30 -44.44 -4.31
N MET A 706 -21.81 -43.80 -5.37
CA MET A 706 -22.60 -42.89 -6.19
C MET A 706 -23.65 -43.64 -7.03
N GLU A 707 -24.92 -43.38 -6.72
CA GLU A 707 -26.09 -43.82 -7.47
C GLU A 707 -26.33 -42.87 -8.66
N PHE A 708 -26.52 -43.43 -9.86
CA PHE A 708 -26.80 -42.72 -11.11
C PHE A 708 -27.54 -43.63 -12.10
N GLU A 709 -28.21 -43.02 -13.07
CA GLU A 709 -28.92 -43.69 -14.17
C GLU A 709 -28.13 -43.56 -15.48
N GLY A 710 -28.25 -44.57 -16.37
CA GLY A 710 -27.49 -44.65 -17.62
C GLY A 710 -26.12 -45.32 -17.49
N ASP A 711 -25.38 -45.39 -18.60
CA ASP A 711 -24.14 -46.20 -18.69
C ASP A 711 -22.91 -45.54 -18.04
N SER A 712 -22.91 -44.22 -17.91
CA SER A 712 -21.80 -43.44 -17.30
C SER A 712 -22.24 -42.05 -16.86
N VAL A 713 -21.63 -41.54 -15.78
CA VAL A 713 -21.84 -40.17 -15.27
C VAL A 713 -20.49 -39.50 -14.95
N SER A 714 -20.43 -38.17 -15.09
CA SER A 714 -19.27 -37.36 -14.68
C SER A 714 -19.69 -36.17 -13.81
N VAL A 715 -18.87 -35.88 -12.80
CA VAL A 715 -19.01 -34.78 -11.84
C VAL A 715 -17.70 -33.99 -11.83
N SER A 716 -17.76 -32.66 -11.98
CA SER A 716 -16.58 -31.79 -12.11
C SER A 716 -16.61 -30.60 -11.16
N SER A 717 -15.44 -30.19 -10.69
CA SER A 717 -15.15 -28.91 -10.02
C SER A 717 -13.79 -28.40 -10.51
N ALA A 718 -13.41 -27.17 -10.15
CA ALA A 718 -12.21 -26.46 -10.64
C ALA A 718 -10.90 -27.27 -10.59
N HIS A 719 -10.70 -28.11 -9.57
CA HIS A 719 -9.44 -28.85 -9.37
C HIS A 719 -9.55 -30.38 -9.50
N LEU A 720 -10.76 -30.90 -9.69
CA LEU A 720 -11.05 -32.34 -9.64
C LEU A 720 -12.26 -32.68 -10.51
N ALA A 721 -12.13 -33.72 -11.33
CA ALA A 721 -13.26 -34.39 -11.98
C ALA A 721 -13.29 -35.87 -11.62
N LEU A 722 -14.50 -36.41 -11.40
CA LEU A 722 -14.80 -37.81 -11.12
C LEU A 722 -15.78 -38.32 -12.19
N GLY A 723 -15.40 -39.40 -12.87
CA GLY A 723 -16.25 -40.14 -13.78
C GLY A 723 -16.46 -41.57 -13.28
N VAL A 724 -17.68 -42.09 -13.41
CA VAL A 724 -17.99 -43.50 -13.12
C VAL A 724 -18.80 -44.07 -14.28
N SER A 725 -18.37 -45.22 -14.78
CA SER A 725 -19.01 -45.96 -15.86
C SER A 725 -19.39 -47.37 -15.39
N THR A 726 -20.49 -47.90 -15.88
CA THR A 726 -20.91 -49.28 -15.64
C THR A 726 -19.98 -50.28 -16.34
N LEU A 727 -19.88 -51.50 -15.81
CA LEU A 727 -19.03 -52.55 -16.35
C LEU A 727 -19.81 -53.86 -16.50
N ASN A 728 -20.07 -54.26 -17.74
CA ASN A 728 -20.52 -55.62 -18.05
C ASN A 728 -19.30 -56.56 -18.18
N THR A 729 -19.02 -57.33 -17.12
CA THR A 729 -17.90 -58.28 -17.04
C THR A 729 -17.95 -59.41 -18.07
N THR A 730 -19.08 -59.63 -18.75
CA THR A 730 -19.24 -60.68 -19.80
C THR A 730 -19.01 -60.18 -21.22
N MET A 731 -19.01 -58.87 -21.45
CA MET A 731 -18.94 -58.26 -22.79
C MET A 731 -17.82 -57.21 -22.92
N PHE A 732 -16.94 -57.08 -21.93
CA PHE A 732 -15.89 -56.08 -21.90
C PHE A 732 -14.86 -56.28 -23.02
N LYS A 733 -14.73 -55.29 -23.91
CA LYS A 733 -13.78 -55.27 -25.04
C LYS A 733 -12.67 -54.23 -24.84
N GLY A 734 -12.41 -53.84 -23.59
CA GLY A 734 -11.65 -52.65 -23.25
C GLY A 734 -12.50 -51.37 -23.26
N THR A 735 -11.95 -50.28 -22.74
CA THR A 735 -12.58 -48.94 -22.77
C THR A 735 -11.53 -47.84 -22.63
N SER A 736 -11.88 -46.58 -22.91
CA SER A 736 -10.98 -45.43 -22.82
C SER A 736 -11.64 -44.19 -22.22
N PHE A 737 -11.05 -43.67 -21.15
CA PHE A 737 -11.46 -42.41 -20.51
C PHE A 737 -10.51 -41.29 -20.95
N SER A 738 -11.02 -40.10 -21.26
CA SER A 738 -10.19 -38.93 -21.61
C SER A 738 -10.62 -37.68 -20.82
N ALA A 739 -9.66 -37.02 -20.17
CA ALA A 739 -9.85 -35.75 -19.48
C ALA A 739 -9.42 -34.56 -20.37
N PHE A 740 -10.18 -33.47 -20.35
CA PHE A 740 -9.92 -32.25 -21.13
C PHE A 740 -10.49 -31.01 -20.43
N MET A 741 -10.09 -29.81 -20.86
CA MET A 741 -10.78 -28.55 -20.51
C MET A 741 -11.56 -28.06 -21.72
N GLY A 742 -12.76 -27.52 -21.50
CA GLY A 742 -13.61 -26.96 -22.57
C GLY A 742 -13.10 -25.59 -23.03
N PRO A 743 -13.33 -25.19 -24.30
CA PRO A 743 -12.77 -23.93 -24.85
C PRO A 743 -13.21 -22.68 -24.08
N ASN A 744 -14.37 -22.73 -23.42
CA ASN A 744 -14.92 -21.65 -22.59
C ASN A 744 -15.06 -22.07 -21.11
N SER A 745 -14.34 -23.09 -20.63
CA SER A 745 -14.49 -23.65 -19.27
C SER A 745 -13.15 -23.92 -18.59
N SER A 746 -12.96 -23.34 -17.42
CA SER A 746 -11.83 -23.62 -16.51
C SER A 746 -11.98 -24.93 -15.72
N GLN A 747 -13.14 -25.58 -15.77
CA GLN A 747 -13.34 -26.88 -15.13
C GLN A 747 -12.93 -28.04 -16.08
N PRO A 748 -12.21 -29.07 -15.58
CA PRO A 748 -11.95 -30.29 -16.31
C PRO A 748 -13.22 -31.13 -16.50
N GLN A 749 -13.34 -31.75 -17.67
CA GLN A 749 -14.45 -32.61 -18.10
C GLN A 749 -13.91 -33.99 -18.52
N ILE A 750 -14.78 -35.00 -18.50
CA ILE A 750 -14.44 -36.41 -18.77
C ILE A 750 -15.26 -36.91 -19.96
N ASP A 751 -14.59 -37.59 -20.88
CA ASP A 751 -15.13 -38.24 -22.07
C ASP A 751 -14.93 -39.76 -21.92
N PHE A 752 -15.96 -40.55 -22.28
CA PHE A 752 -16.02 -41.99 -22.04
C PHE A 752 -16.00 -42.84 -23.33
N VAL A 753 -16.15 -42.22 -24.50
CA VAL A 753 -16.65 -42.93 -25.70
C VAL A 753 -15.60 -43.06 -26.82
N SER A 754 -14.59 -42.19 -26.88
CA SER A 754 -13.58 -42.27 -27.95
C SER A 754 -12.22 -41.65 -27.61
N LYS A 755 -11.21 -41.95 -28.44
CA LYS A 755 -9.91 -41.28 -28.42
C LYS A 755 -10.04 -39.84 -28.92
N ARG A 756 -10.30 -38.92 -27.98
CA ARG A 756 -10.28 -37.47 -28.22
C ARG A 756 -8.90 -37.02 -28.72
N ALA A 757 -8.86 -36.03 -29.61
CA ALA A 757 -7.61 -35.34 -29.97
C ALA A 757 -7.13 -34.46 -28.82
N ASN A 758 -5.82 -34.50 -28.53
CA ASN A 758 -5.14 -33.70 -27.50
C ASN A 758 -5.82 -33.73 -26.10
N PRO A 759 -5.99 -34.90 -25.47
CA PRO A 759 -6.45 -34.99 -24.08
C PRO A 759 -5.37 -34.48 -23.11
N LEU A 760 -5.78 -33.95 -21.96
CA LEU A 760 -4.86 -33.60 -20.86
C LEU A 760 -4.39 -34.87 -20.14
N ALA A 761 -5.25 -35.88 -20.06
CA ALA A 761 -4.89 -37.25 -19.72
C ALA A 761 -5.89 -38.24 -20.34
N GLN A 762 -5.45 -39.46 -20.63
CA GLN A 762 -6.26 -40.54 -21.18
C GLN A 762 -5.83 -41.89 -20.58
N VAL A 763 -6.78 -42.70 -20.14
CA VAL A 763 -6.55 -44.05 -19.60
C VAL A 763 -7.27 -45.06 -20.48
N ILE A 764 -6.53 -46.02 -21.04
CA ILE A 764 -7.06 -47.07 -21.92
C ILE A 764 -6.91 -48.42 -21.19
N LEU A 765 -8.04 -49.04 -20.88
CA LEU A 765 -8.09 -50.35 -20.23
C LEU A 765 -8.13 -51.48 -21.29
N PRO A 766 -7.25 -52.49 -21.22
CA PRO A 766 -7.21 -53.58 -22.19
C PRO A 766 -8.37 -54.56 -22.01
N ALA A 767 -8.77 -55.27 -23.07
CA ALA A 767 -9.86 -56.26 -23.01
C ALA A 767 -9.58 -57.42 -22.03
N SER A 768 -8.31 -57.74 -21.79
CA SER A 768 -7.84 -58.80 -20.88
C SER A 768 -7.87 -58.43 -19.39
N LEU A 769 -8.33 -57.22 -19.02
CA LEU A 769 -8.32 -56.68 -17.65
C LEU A 769 -8.87 -57.64 -16.57
N LEU A 770 -9.84 -58.48 -16.91
CA LEU A 770 -10.50 -59.43 -16.01
C LEU A 770 -10.05 -60.90 -16.18
N HIS A 771 -9.14 -61.18 -17.12
CA HIS A 771 -8.81 -62.54 -17.55
C HIS A 771 -8.18 -63.41 -16.45
N ASN A 772 -7.23 -62.86 -15.71
CA ASN A 772 -6.48 -63.60 -14.67
C ASN A 772 -7.14 -63.56 -13.28
N VAL A 773 -8.26 -62.86 -13.11
CA VAL A 773 -8.85 -62.64 -11.79
C VAL A 773 -9.79 -63.79 -11.43
N SER A 774 -9.34 -64.67 -10.53
CA SER A 774 -10.07 -65.86 -10.05
C SER A 774 -11.24 -65.50 -9.11
N LEU A 775 -12.21 -64.75 -9.63
CA LEU A 775 -13.34 -64.19 -8.88
C LEU A 775 -14.36 -65.27 -8.54
N THR A 776 -14.81 -65.30 -7.28
CA THR A 776 -16.02 -66.00 -6.86
C THR A 776 -17.27 -65.40 -7.54
N LYS A 777 -18.43 -66.06 -7.42
CA LYS A 777 -19.70 -65.50 -7.90
C LYS A 777 -20.08 -64.17 -7.21
N ALA A 778 -19.67 -63.97 -5.96
CA ALA A 778 -19.95 -62.73 -5.22
C ALA A 778 -19.09 -61.56 -5.72
N GLU A 779 -17.78 -61.77 -5.92
CA GLU A 779 -16.87 -60.69 -6.36
C GLU A 779 -17.11 -60.31 -7.83
N ARG A 780 -17.48 -61.27 -8.68
CA ARG A 780 -17.89 -61.00 -10.06
C ARG A 780 -19.23 -60.23 -10.14
N ALA A 781 -20.02 -60.21 -9.06
CA ALA A 781 -21.22 -59.39 -8.95
C ALA A 781 -20.97 -58.00 -8.33
N SER A 782 -19.91 -57.81 -7.53
CA SER A 782 -19.54 -56.49 -7.00
C SER A 782 -18.73 -55.64 -7.99
N LEU A 783 -18.02 -56.27 -8.93
CA LEU A 783 -17.35 -55.63 -10.07
C LEU A 783 -18.35 -55.13 -11.13
N SER A 784 -19.08 -54.08 -10.79
CA SER A 784 -20.15 -53.47 -11.61
C SER A 784 -19.79 -52.12 -12.22
N ARG A 785 -18.67 -51.50 -11.79
CA ARG A 785 -18.32 -50.10 -12.11
C ARG A 785 -16.81 -49.92 -12.30
N ILE A 786 -16.44 -49.07 -13.25
CA ILE A 786 -15.10 -48.50 -13.42
C ILE A 786 -15.16 -47.03 -13.02
N ASN A 787 -14.23 -46.63 -12.14
CA ASN A 787 -14.04 -45.24 -11.73
C ASN A 787 -12.87 -44.63 -12.52
N PHE A 788 -12.95 -43.33 -12.79
CA PHE A 788 -11.87 -42.52 -13.35
C PHE A 788 -11.86 -41.16 -12.63
N MET A 789 -10.68 -40.67 -12.24
CA MET A 789 -10.51 -39.36 -11.62
C MET A 789 -9.40 -38.59 -12.32
N PHE A 790 -9.58 -37.28 -12.48
CA PHE A 790 -8.58 -36.36 -13.00
C PHE A 790 -8.38 -35.20 -12.02
N PHE A 791 -7.14 -35.05 -11.55
CA PHE A 791 -6.74 -33.99 -10.61
C PHE A 791 -5.96 -32.93 -11.39
N SER A 792 -6.53 -31.73 -11.56
CA SER A 792 -5.87 -30.62 -12.28
C SER A 792 -4.87 -29.87 -11.40
N SER A 793 -5.04 -29.93 -10.07
CA SER A 793 -4.05 -29.49 -9.07
C SER A 793 -3.39 -30.71 -8.41
N THR A 794 -2.08 -30.63 -8.19
CA THR A 794 -1.28 -31.71 -7.60
C THR A 794 -1.13 -31.62 -6.08
N ASN A 795 -1.74 -30.63 -5.40
CA ASN A 795 -1.54 -30.34 -3.98
C ASN A 795 -1.92 -31.46 -2.97
N LEU A 796 -2.60 -32.53 -3.41
CA LEU A 796 -2.87 -33.74 -2.61
C LEU A 796 -1.73 -34.77 -2.64
N PHE A 797 -0.75 -34.61 -3.53
CA PHE A 797 0.32 -35.58 -3.77
C PHE A 797 1.69 -34.92 -3.53
N GLN A 798 2.66 -35.70 -3.06
CA GLN A 798 4.02 -35.19 -2.86
C GLN A 798 4.64 -34.75 -4.19
N LYS A 799 5.09 -33.50 -4.29
CA LYS A 799 5.59 -32.94 -5.55
C LYS A 799 7.05 -33.23 -5.86
N VAL A 800 7.87 -33.56 -4.86
CA VAL A 800 9.30 -33.88 -5.03
C VAL A 800 9.65 -35.12 -4.21
N GLN A 801 10.20 -36.14 -4.86
CA GLN A 801 10.66 -37.38 -4.23
C GLN A 801 11.93 -37.88 -4.92
N ASP A 802 12.95 -38.26 -4.16
CA ASP A 802 14.20 -38.86 -4.66
C ASP A 802 14.94 -38.01 -5.72
N GLY A 803 14.78 -36.68 -5.66
CA GLY A 803 15.29 -35.71 -6.64
C GLY A 803 14.42 -35.54 -7.89
N LEU A 804 13.48 -36.46 -8.13
CA LEU A 804 12.44 -36.34 -9.15
C LEU A 804 11.27 -35.50 -8.63
N SER A 805 10.45 -34.99 -9.55
CA SER A 805 9.35 -34.09 -9.25
C SER A 805 8.18 -34.20 -10.23
N LEU A 806 6.98 -33.91 -9.76
CA LEU A 806 5.72 -34.16 -10.46
C LEU A 806 5.39 -33.04 -11.47
N ASN A 807 5.70 -33.27 -12.75
CA ASN A 807 5.44 -32.33 -13.86
C ASN A 807 4.22 -32.75 -14.70
N SER A 808 3.18 -33.30 -14.08
CA SER A 808 2.01 -33.85 -14.78
C SER A 808 0.73 -33.72 -13.96
N TYR A 809 -0.41 -33.77 -14.65
CA TYR A 809 -1.70 -34.02 -14.00
C TYR A 809 -1.72 -35.43 -13.41
N VAL A 810 -2.42 -35.63 -12.29
CA VAL A 810 -2.60 -36.96 -11.71
C VAL A 810 -3.93 -37.53 -12.20
N VAL A 811 -3.92 -38.79 -12.64
CA VAL A 811 -5.14 -39.55 -12.97
C VAL A 811 -5.23 -40.80 -12.13
N ALA A 812 -6.44 -41.15 -11.69
CA ALA A 812 -6.69 -42.42 -11.04
C ALA A 812 -7.76 -43.21 -11.79
N SER A 813 -7.68 -44.53 -11.71
CA SER A 813 -8.78 -45.40 -12.10
C SER A 813 -8.83 -46.60 -11.15
N SER A 814 -10.02 -47.18 -10.98
CA SER A 814 -10.23 -48.38 -10.16
C SER A 814 -11.45 -49.15 -10.68
N VAL A 815 -11.48 -50.47 -10.46
CA VAL A 815 -12.65 -51.29 -10.76
C VAL A 815 -13.20 -51.88 -9.47
N GLY A 816 -14.40 -51.45 -9.08
CA GLY A 816 -14.99 -51.79 -7.79
C GLY A 816 -14.11 -51.37 -6.59
N ASN A 817 -13.79 -52.34 -5.72
CA ASN A 817 -13.02 -52.14 -4.49
C ASN A 817 -11.73 -52.98 -4.44
N PHE A 818 -11.18 -53.36 -5.61
CA PHE A 818 -10.00 -54.21 -5.71
C PHE A 818 -8.90 -53.52 -6.53
N THR A 819 -7.66 -53.60 -6.07
CA THR A 819 -6.47 -53.24 -6.84
C THR A 819 -6.10 -54.41 -7.75
N ILE A 820 -6.35 -54.28 -9.06
CA ILE A 820 -5.93 -55.28 -10.04
C ILE A 820 -4.44 -55.07 -10.33
N SER A 821 -3.66 -56.15 -10.28
CA SER A 821 -2.22 -56.19 -10.57
C SER A 821 -1.85 -57.45 -11.36
N ASN A 822 -0.63 -57.51 -11.89
CA ASN A 822 -0.14 -58.60 -12.74
C ASN A 822 -1.03 -58.87 -13.98
N LEU A 823 -1.47 -57.79 -14.62
CA LEU A 823 -2.17 -57.82 -15.90
C LEU A 823 -1.27 -58.38 -17.02
N LEU A 824 -1.89 -59.12 -17.96
CA LEU A 824 -1.21 -59.68 -19.14
C LEU A 824 -0.86 -58.59 -20.17
N ASP A 825 -1.87 -57.78 -20.53
CA ASP A 825 -1.67 -56.56 -21.30
C ASP A 825 -1.61 -55.35 -20.34
N PRO A 826 -0.67 -54.41 -20.51
CA PRO A 826 -0.60 -53.23 -19.65
C PRO A 826 -1.74 -52.24 -19.92
N VAL A 827 -2.15 -51.53 -18.87
CA VAL A 827 -2.97 -50.31 -18.99
C VAL A 827 -2.13 -49.24 -19.66
N ARG A 828 -2.62 -48.65 -20.76
CA ARG A 828 -1.95 -47.56 -21.48
C ARG A 828 -2.50 -46.21 -20.99
N ILE A 829 -1.63 -45.42 -20.38
CA ILE A 829 -1.96 -44.17 -19.69
C ILE A 829 -1.18 -43.04 -20.35
N GLU A 830 -1.85 -42.09 -20.98
CA GLU A 830 -1.26 -40.98 -21.73
C GLU A 830 -1.55 -39.68 -20.98
N ILE A 831 -0.53 -38.95 -20.51
CA ILE A 831 -0.71 -37.75 -19.68
C ILE A 831 0.14 -36.61 -20.23
N ALA A 832 -0.49 -35.43 -20.38
CA ALA A 832 0.20 -34.20 -20.78
C ALA A 832 1.07 -33.63 -19.64
N HIS A 833 2.22 -33.06 -20.00
CA HIS A 833 3.11 -32.40 -19.06
C HIS A 833 2.58 -31.01 -18.66
N LEU A 834 2.79 -30.61 -17.41
CA LEU A 834 2.44 -29.26 -16.92
C LEU A 834 3.37 -28.19 -17.53
N THR A 835 4.60 -28.58 -17.85
CA THR A 835 5.57 -27.78 -18.62
C THR A 835 6.19 -28.65 -19.72
N GLU A 836 6.28 -28.13 -20.94
CA GLU A 836 6.94 -28.83 -22.05
C GLU A 836 8.44 -28.99 -21.78
N GLN A 837 8.99 -30.17 -22.09
CA GLN A 837 10.41 -30.46 -21.92
C GLN A 837 11.05 -30.99 -23.20
N ALA A 838 12.30 -30.58 -23.45
CA ALA A 838 13.13 -31.21 -24.45
C ALA A 838 13.45 -32.65 -23.99
N PHE A 839 13.12 -33.64 -24.82
CA PHE A 839 13.36 -35.05 -24.52
C PHE A 839 14.88 -35.34 -24.47
N ASP A 840 15.40 -35.62 -23.27
CA ASP A 840 16.79 -36.03 -23.06
C ASP A 840 16.89 -37.57 -23.04
N PRO A 841 17.60 -38.20 -23.99
CA PRO A 841 17.85 -39.64 -23.98
C PRO A 841 18.63 -40.15 -22.75
N LEU A 842 19.31 -39.28 -22.00
CA LEU A 842 20.06 -39.64 -20.79
C LEU A 842 19.22 -39.55 -19.51
N LYS A 843 18.07 -38.85 -19.54
CA LYS A 843 17.12 -38.70 -18.42
C LYS A 843 15.67 -38.82 -18.90
N PRO A 844 15.19 -40.04 -19.22
CA PRO A 844 13.79 -40.25 -19.57
C PRO A 844 12.85 -39.91 -18.39
N PRO A 845 11.59 -39.51 -18.66
CA PRO A 845 10.56 -39.34 -17.64
C PRO A 845 10.31 -40.66 -16.89
N VAL A 846 9.86 -40.60 -15.63
CA VAL A 846 9.54 -41.81 -14.84
C VAL A 846 8.05 -41.90 -14.59
N CYS A 847 7.43 -42.95 -15.15
CA CYS A 847 6.05 -43.33 -14.86
C CYS A 847 5.96 -43.91 -13.44
N MET A 848 5.17 -43.28 -12.57
CA MET A 848 5.00 -43.68 -11.18
C MET A 848 3.52 -43.73 -10.79
N PHE A 849 3.23 -44.39 -9.68
CA PHE A 849 1.90 -44.49 -9.10
C PHE A 849 1.92 -44.18 -7.60
N TRP A 850 0.80 -43.69 -7.06
CA TRP A 850 0.66 -43.40 -5.64
C TRP A 850 0.36 -44.69 -4.87
N ASP A 851 1.32 -45.09 -4.06
CA ASP A 851 1.29 -46.29 -3.24
C ASP A 851 0.99 -45.93 -1.79
N PHE A 852 -0.22 -46.28 -1.33
CA PHE A 852 -0.68 -46.01 0.04
C PHE A 852 -0.03 -46.91 1.11
N SER A 853 0.80 -47.89 0.74
CA SER A 853 1.53 -48.73 1.70
C SER A 853 2.82 -48.07 2.21
N MET A 854 3.34 -47.07 1.48
CA MET A 854 4.55 -46.35 1.85
C MET A 854 4.31 -45.36 3.01
N LYS A 855 5.36 -45.08 3.80
CA LYS A 855 5.41 -44.04 4.84
C LYS A 855 4.26 -44.15 5.85
N ASP A 856 4.16 -45.29 6.52
CA ASP A 856 3.20 -45.57 7.59
C ASP A 856 1.72 -45.28 7.23
N GLY A 857 1.39 -45.41 5.94
CA GLY A 857 0.04 -45.21 5.41
C GLY A 857 -0.19 -43.85 4.75
N VAL A 858 0.71 -42.86 4.89
CA VAL A 858 0.61 -41.54 4.24
C VAL A 858 0.71 -41.66 2.71
N GLY A 859 1.51 -42.63 2.25
CA GLY A 859 1.75 -42.94 0.85
C GLY A 859 2.91 -42.18 0.21
N GLY A 860 3.25 -42.57 -1.01
CA GLY A 860 4.32 -41.98 -1.80
C GLY A 860 4.30 -42.46 -3.26
N TRP A 861 5.23 -41.97 -4.07
CA TRP A 861 5.35 -42.41 -5.46
C TRP A 861 6.20 -43.69 -5.56
N ASN A 862 5.63 -44.74 -6.12
CA ASN A 862 6.28 -46.01 -6.44
C ASN A 862 6.38 -46.17 -7.97
N ARG A 863 7.46 -46.78 -8.48
CA ARG A 863 7.70 -47.04 -9.92
C ARG A 863 7.36 -48.48 -10.35
N GLU A 864 7.05 -49.35 -9.40
CA GLU A 864 6.87 -50.78 -9.67
C GLU A 864 5.72 -51.05 -10.65
N GLY A 865 5.90 -52.02 -11.54
CA GLY A 865 4.90 -52.42 -12.54
C GLY A 865 4.64 -51.42 -13.68
N CYS A 866 5.26 -50.22 -13.68
CA CYS A 866 5.08 -49.19 -14.70
C CYS A 866 6.35 -48.97 -15.55
N GLN A 867 6.17 -48.72 -16.86
CA GLN A 867 7.24 -48.42 -17.82
C GLN A 867 6.80 -47.31 -18.80
N VAL A 868 7.77 -46.67 -19.46
CA VAL A 868 7.52 -45.63 -20.49
C VAL A 868 7.41 -46.28 -21.87
N SER A 869 6.39 -45.91 -22.64
CA SER A 869 6.22 -46.28 -24.04
C SER A 869 7.01 -45.35 -24.97
N THR A 870 7.44 -45.91 -26.11
CA THR A 870 8.01 -45.18 -27.26
C THR A 870 7.07 -44.14 -27.88
N ASP A 871 5.78 -44.17 -27.55
CA ASP A 871 4.77 -43.19 -27.98
C ASP A 871 4.89 -41.79 -27.30
N SER A 872 5.87 -41.62 -26.40
CA SER A 872 6.05 -40.42 -25.57
C SER A 872 6.73 -39.27 -26.33
N THR A 873 6.40 -38.02 -26.00
CA THR A 873 6.86 -36.79 -26.68
C THR A 873 7.18 -35.67 -25.67
N SER A 874 7.70 -34.52 -26.14
CA SER A 874 8.09 -33.36 -25.29
C SER A 874 6.98 -32.87 -24.35
N ASN A 875 5.74 -33.01 -24.79
CA ASN A 875 4.53 -32.49 -24.18
C ASN A 875 3.63 -33.55 -23.51
N LYS A 876 3.95 -34.85 -23.61
CA LYS A 876 3.20 -35.94 -22.95
C LYS A 876 4.05 -37.20 -22.78
N THR A 877 3.82 -37.95 -21.70
CA THR A 877 4.38 -39.30 -21.54
C THR A 877 3.27 -40.33 -21.62
N VAL A 878 3.56 -41.46 -22.27
CA VAL A 878 2.69 -42.62 -22.35
C VAL A 878 3.26 -43.72 -21.46
N CYS A 879 2.60 -43.98 -20.35
CA CYS A 879 2.92 -45.03 -19.41
C CYS A 879 2.21 -46.35 -19.74
N LEU A 880 2.89 -47.46 -19.50
CA LEU A 880 2.39 -48.83 -19.60
C LEU A 880 2.52 -49.46 -18.22
N CYS A 881 1.40 -49.70 -17.53
CA CYS A 881 1.39 -50.24 -16.16
C CYS A 881 0.64 -51.57 -16.09
N ASN A 882 1.19 -52.57 -15.38
CA ASN A 882 0.57 -53.89 -15.20
C ASN A 882 -0.45 -53.96 -14.04
N HIS A 883 -0.85 -52.80 -13.51
CA HIS A 883 -1.78 -52.63 -12.39
C HIS A 883 -2.68 -51.39 -12.59
N LEU A 884 -3.63 -51.20 -11.68
CA LEU A 884 -4.61 -50.11 -11.74
C LEU A 884 -4.70 -49.35 -10.40
N THR A 885 -4.19 -48.12 -10.37
CA THR A 885 -3.96 -47.28 -9.18
C THR A 885 -4.16 -45.77 -9.49
N HIS A 886 -3.52 -44.87 -8.74
CA HIS A 886 -3.43 -43.44 -9.06
C HIS A 886 -2.04 -43.16 -9.67
N PHE A 887 -1.94 -42.42 -10.77
CA PHE A 887 -0.74 -42.33 -11.62
C PHE A 887 -0.27 -40.90 -11.85
N GLY A 888 1.04 -40.71 -11.87
CA GLY A 888 1.72 -39.43 -12.12
C GLY A 888 3.13 -39.63 -12.67
N ILE A 889 3.61 -38.68 -13.46
CA ILE A 889 4.94 -38.70 -14.07
C ILE A 889 5.87 -37.82 -13.23
N LEU A 890 6.93 -38.42 -12.70
CA LEU A 890 7.99 -37.70 -11.98
C LEU A 890 9.28 -37.63 -12.80
N MET A 891 9.93 -36.46 -12.75
CA MET A 891 11.05 -36.09 -13.61
C MET A 891 12.02 -35.16 -12.82
N ASP A 892 13.32 -35.28 -13.04
CA ASP A 892 14.35 -34.53 -12.30
C ASP A 892 14.15 -33.01 -12.40
N ILE A 893 13.87 -32.35 -11.27
CA ILE A 893 13.93 -30.88 -11.14
C ILE A 893 14.85 -30.52 -9.99
N TYR A 894 16.15 -30.59 -10.28
CA TYR A 894 17.06 -29.50 -9.92
C TYR A 894 17.30 -28.59 -11.13
N GLY A 895 16.26 -27.85 -11.53
CA GLY A 895 16.31 -27.00 -12.73
C GLY A 895 15.30 -25.84 -12.82
N SER A 896 14.47 -25.58 -11.79
CA SER A 896 13.43 -24.52 -11.85
C SER A 896 13.96 -23.10 -11.61
N SER A 897 15.04 -22.73 -12.32
CA SER A 897 15.43 -21.34 -12.55
C SER A 897 16.04 -21.20 -13.93
N ALA A 898 15.44 -20.33 -14.76
CA ALA A 898 15.78 -20.02 -16.16
C ALA A 898 15.59 -21.15 -17.20
N TYR A 899 14.75 -20.84 -18.19
CA TYR A 899 14.43 -21.67 -19.35
C TYR A 899 15.60 -21.70 -20.35
N ILE A 900 16.64 -22.50 -20.06
CA ILE A 900 17.81 -22.67 -20.93
C ILE A 900 18.18 -24.16 -21.01
N ASN A 901 17.74 -24.83 -22.09
CA ASN A 901 18.12 -26.19 -22.48
C ASN A 901 19.64 -26.43 -22.25
N GLU A 902 20.06 -27.61 -21.80
CA GLU A 902 21.46 -27.97 -21.56
C GLU A 902 22.38 -27.61 -22.74
N GLN A 903 21.92 -27.82 -23.99
CA GLN A 903 22.64 -27.39 -25.20
C GLN A 903 22.84 -25.87 -25.23
N ASN A 904 21.78 -25.10 -24.95
CA ASN A 904 21.83 -23.64 -24.91
C ASN A 904 22.67 -23.13 -23.73
N THR A 905 22.65 -23.82 -22.59
CA THR A 905 23.49 -23.52 -21.42
C THR A 905 24.96 -23.74 -21.74
N LYS A 906 25.31 -24.88 -22.36
CA LYS A 906 26.67 -25.15 -22.87
C LYS A 906 27.12 -24.08 -23.87
N ILE A 907 26.27 -23.71 -24.84
CA ILE A 907 26.56 -22.64 -25.80
C ILE A 907 26.76 -21.29 -25.10
N LEU A 908 25.92 -20.93 -24.13
CA LEU A 908 26.00 -19.65 -23.40
C LEU A 908 27.28 -19.60 -22.55
N THR A 909 27.67 -20.71 -21.92
CA THR A 909 28.96 -20.86 -21.24
C THR A 909 30.12 -20.70 -22.22
N PHE A 910 30.12 -21.36 -23.39
CA PHE A 910 31.16 -21.19 -24.41
C PHE A 910 31.26 -19.73 -24.91
N ILE A 911 30.13 -19.09 -25.22
CA ILE A 911 30.08 -17.67 -25.61
C ILE A 911 30.70 -16.79 -24.52
N THR A 912 30.33 -17.03 -23.25
CA THR A 912 30.79 -16.20 -22.13
C THR A 912 32.28 -16.42 -21.86
N TYR A 913 32.78 -17.66 -21.80
CA TYR A 913 34.22 -17.93 -21.61
C TYR A 913 35.08 -17.41 -22.77
N ILE A 914 34.70 -17.66 -24.03
CA ILE A 914 35.46 -17.20 -25.20
C ILE A 914 35.43 -15.66 -25.27
N GLY A 915 34.25 -15.05 -25.09
CA GLY A 915 34.10 -13.60 -25.09
C GLY A 915 34.87 -12.94 -23.95
N CYS A 916 34.73 -13.39 -22.70
CA CYS A 916 35.48 -12.87 -21.56
C CYS A 916 36.99 -12.99 -21.77
N GLY A 917 37.49 -14.07 -22.38
CA GLY A 917 38.89 -14.21 -22.78
C GLY A 917 39.33 -13.15 -23.80
N VAL A 918 38.55 -12.97 -24.87
CA VAL A 918 38.78 -11.93 -25.89
C VAL A 918 38.73 -10.52 -25.29
N SER A 919 37.73 -10.23 -24.44
CA SER A 919 37.54 -8.96 -23.75
C SER A 919 38.66 -8.67 -22.75
N ALA A 920 39.16 -9.67 -22.01
CA ALA A 920 40.33 -9.53 -21.16
C ALA A 920 41.58 -9.15 -21.99
N VAL A 921 41.84 -9.83 -23.11
CA VAL A 921 42.97 -9.50 -24.01
C VAL A 921 42.87 -8.07 -24.55
N PHE A 922 41.71 -7.66 -25.07
CA PHE A 922 41.54 -6.31 -25.62
C PHE A 922 41.49 -5.21 -24.55
N SER A 923 41.01 -5.50 -23.34
CA SER A 923 41.10 -4.61 -22.18
C SER A 923 42.56 -4.44 -21.74
N ALA A 924 43.34 -5.52 -21.71
CA ALA A 924 44.77 -5.48 -21.40
C ALA A 924 45.56 -4.70 -22.47
N VAL A 925 45.31 -4.90 -23.76
CA VAL A 925 45.95 -4.12 -24.85
C VAL A 925 45.57 -2.64 -24.77
N THR A 926 44.32 -2.32 -24.41
CA THR A 926 43.87 -0.94 -24.17
C THR A 926 44.61 -0.32 -22.98
N LEU A 927 44.65 -1.02 -21.85
CA LEU A 927 45.33 -0.60 -20.62
C LEU A 927 46.84 -0.38 -20.85
N LEU A 928 47.52 -1.33 -21.48
CA LEU A 928 48.94 -1.23 -21.85
C LEU A 928 49.20 -0.04 -22.79
N THR A 929 48.33 0.19 -23.78
CA THR A 929 48.43 1.35 -24.69
C THR A 929 48.34 2.67 -23.92
N TYR A 930 47.39 2.79 -22.99
CA TYR A 930 47.19 4.01 -22.19
C TYR A 930 48.25 4.22 -21.10
N ILE A 931 48.90 3.14 -20.64
CA ILE A 931 50.05 3.21 -19.72
C ILE A 931 51.33 3.61 -20.46
N ALA A 932 51.62 2.98 -21.60
CA ALA A 932 52.89 3.15 -22.32
C ALA A 932 53.06 4.55 -22.94
N PHE A 933 51.98 5.16 -23.43
CA PHE A 933 52.03 6.47 -24.08
C PHE A 933 51.65 7.59 -23.12
N GLU A 934 52.64 8.17 -22.45
CA GLU A 934 52.46 9.23 -21.43
C GLU A 934 51.58 10.41 -21.91
N LYS A 935 51.67 10.78 -23.20
CA LYS A 935 50.82 11.81 -23.83
C LYS A 935 49.31 11.49 -23.76
N LEU A 936 48.92 10.22 -23.91
CA LEU A 936 47.53 9.78 -23.84
C LEU A 936 47.02 9.70 -22.39
N ARG A 937 47.92 9.45 -21.43
CA ARG A 937 47.62 9.37 -19.99
C ARG A 937 47.34 10.73 -19.35
N ARG A 938 47.55 11.87 -20.05
CA ARG A 938 47.34 13.21 -19.49
C ARG A 938 45.87 13.63 -19.44
N ASP A 939 45.02 13.17 -20.35
CA ASP A 939 43.58 13.51 -20.39
C ASP A 939 42.79 12.90 -19.23
N TYR A 940 41.74 13.58 -18.75
CA TYR A 940 40.84 13.02 -17.73
C TYR A 940 39.99 11.81 -18.21
N PRO A 941 39.28 11.85 -19.37
CA PRO A 941 38.57 10.66 -19.87
C PRO A 941 39.49 9.46 -20.07
N SER A 942 40.72 9.68 -20.57
CA SER A 942 41.70 8.61 -20.73
C SER A 942 42.10 7.96 -19.39
N LYS A 943 42.12 8.70 -18.27
CA LYS A 943 42.35 8.14 -16.92
C LYS A 943 41.15 7.37 -16.38
N ILE A 944 39.93 7.85 -16.63
CA ILE A 944 38.69 7.17 -16.22
C ILE A 944 38.55 5.86 -17.01
N LEU A 945 38.72 5.91 -18.34
CA LEU A 945 38.77 4.76 -19.22
C LEU A 945 39.83 3.73 -18.80
N MET A 946 41.01 4.19 -18.35
CA MET A 946 42.08 3.31 -17.87
C MET A 946 41.70 2.59 -16.57
N ASN A 947 40.94 3.23 -15.66
CA ASN A 947 40.42 2.58 -14.45
C ASN A 947 39.30 1.59 -14.80
N LEU A 948 38.35 1.96 -15.67
CA LEU A 948 37.29 1.08 -16.17
C LEU A 948 37.87 -0.15 -16.90
N SER A 949 38.89 0.04 -17.72
CA SER A 949 39.60 -1.05 -18.40
C SER A 949 40.32 -1.97 -17.41
N ALA A 950 40.82 -1.44 -16.30
CA ALA A 950 41.44 -2.23 -15.25
C ALA A 950 40.41 -3.02 -14.42
N SER A 951 39.26 -2.42 -14.07
CA SER A 951 38.21 -3.15 -13.33
C SER A 951 37.56 -4.23 -14.18
N LEU A 952 37.30 -3.96 -15.47
CA LEU A 952 36.81 -4.97 -16.42
C LEU A 952 37.85 -6.07 -16.65
N LEU A 953 39.15 -5.74 -16.74
CA LEU A 953 40.21 -6.75 -16.84
C LEU A 953 40.23 -7.67 -15.61
N CYS A 954 40.20 -7.11 -14.39
CA CYS A 954 40.14 -7.89 -13.16
C CYS A 954 38.87 -8.75 -13.09
N LEU A 955 37.70 -8.19 -13.41
CA LEU A 955 36.42 -8.91 -13.43
C LEU A 955 36.46 -10.13 -14.37
N ASN A 956 36.93 -9.93 -15.61
CA ASN A 956 37.03 -11.04 -16.59
C ASN A 956 38.07 -12.07 -16.17
N LEU A 957 39.21 -11.67 -15.59
CA LEU A 957 40.21 -12.62 -15.10
C LEU A 957 39.71 -13.43 -13.90
N THR A 958 39.06 -12.80 -12.92
CA THR A 958 38.44 -13.52 -11.79
C THR A 958 37.35 -14.47 -12.27
N PHE A 959 36.49 -14.05 -13.21
CA PHE A 959 35.44 -14.90 -13.78
C PHE A 959 36.01 -16.15 -14.50
N LEU A 960 37.06 -15.98 -15.31
CA LEU A 960 37.68 -17.09 -16.05
C LEU A 960 38.42 -18.08 -15.13
N LEU A 961 38.95 -17.59 -14.00
CA LEU A 961 39.60 -18.42 -12.98
C LEU A 961 38.61 -19.09 -12.03
N ASP A 962 37.37 -18.59 -11.92
CA ASP A 962 36.39 -19.04 -10.93
C ASP A 962 36.14 -20.54 -10.98
N GLY A 963 35.65 -21.08 -12.10
CA GLY A 963 35.34 -22.50 -12.23
C GLY A 963 36.54 -23.44 -12.04
N TRP A 964 37.77 -22.94 -12.20
CA TRP A 964 38.97 -23.70 -11.85
C TRP A 964 39.22 -23.68 -10.33
N LEU A 965 39.14 -22.51 -9.69
CA LEU A 965 39.32 -22.35 -8.24
C LEU A 965 38.20 -22.99 -7.42
N ALA A 966 36.97 -23.01 -7.95
CA ALA A 966 35.82 -23.71 -7.40
C ALA A 966 36.08 -25.23 -7.32
N SER A 967 36.61 -25.82 -8.40
CA SER A 967 36.93 -27.26 -8.48
C SER A 967 38.01 -27.73 -7.48
N LEU A 968 38.75 -26.81 -6.86
CA LEU A 968 39.69 -27.11 -5.77
C LEU A 968 38.99 -27.36 -4.42
N ARG A 969 37.66 -27.19 -4.34
CA ARG A 969 36.78 -27.51 -3.20
C ARG A 969 37.29 -27.01 -1.85
N SER A 970 37.82 -25.78 -1.83
CA SER A 970 38.24 -25.07 -0.62
C SER A 970 37.32 -23.88 -0.36
N ASP A 971 36.54 -23.93 0.72
CA ASP A 971 35.56 -22.89 1.07
C ASP A 971 36.19 -21.50 1.19
N TRP A 972 37.42 -21.42 1.73
CA TRP A 972 38.14 -20.16 1.92
C TRP A 972 38.58 -19.54 0.60
N LEU A 973 39.00 -20.35 -0.37
CA LEU A 973 39.28 -19.88 -1.72
C LEU A 973 37.98 -19.46 -2.42
N CYS A 974 36.94 -20.30 -2.35
CA CYS A 974 35.67 -20.05 -3.01
C CYS A 974 34.99 -18.75 -2.53
N VAL A 975 34.92 -18.53 -1.20
CA VAL A 975 34.44 -17.26 -0.62
C VAL A 975 35.30 -16.08 -1.07
N SER A 976 36.63 -16.24 -1.13
CA SER A 976 37.52 -15.15 -1.59
C SER A 976 37.27 -14.79 -3.05
N VAL A 977 37.10 -15.78 -3.95
CA VAL A 977 36.81 -15.54 -5.37
C VAL A 977 35.45 -14.87 -5.55
N ALA A 978 34.41 -15.37 -4.88
CA ALA A 978 33.07 -14.78 -4.91
C ALA A 978 33.06 -13.31 -4.43
N VAL A 979 33.81 -13.01 -3.35
CA VAL A 979 34.02 -11.64 -2.83
C VAL A 979 34.74 -10.75 -3.86
N PHE A 980 35.80 -11.24 -4.52
CA PHE A 980 36.49 -10.48 -5.56
C PHE A 980 35.61 -10.26 -6.80
N LEU A 981 34.83 -11.26 -7.22
CA LEU A 981 33.95 -11.16 -8.38
C LEU A 981 32.82 -10.15 -8.12
N HIS A 982 32.23 -10.17 -6.91
CA HIS A 982 31.25 -9.19 -6.46
C HIS A 982 31.86 -7.77 -6.41
N TYR A 983 33.06 -7.62 -5.87
CA TYR A 983 33.77 -6.34 -5.83
C TYR A 983 34.06 -5.74 -7.21
N PHE A 984 34.70 -6.50 -8.10
CA PHE A 984 35.06 -5.99 -9.44
C PHE A 984 33.83 -5.74 -10.34
N LEU A 985 32.70 -6.41 -10.08
CA LEU A 985 31.42 -6.12 -10.71
C LEU A 985 30.89 -4.73 -10.30
N LEU A 986 30.73 -4.47 -9.00
CA LEU A 986 30.27 -3.17 -8.48
C LEU A 986 31.23 -2.04 -8.88
N THR A 987 32.54 -2.25 -8.79
CA THR A 987 33.55 -1.28 -9.25
C THR A 987 33.43 -0.98 -10.74
N SER A 988 33.14 -1.97 -11.58
CA SER A 988 32.95 -1.74 -13.02
C SER A 988 31.70 -0.90 -13.31
N PHE A 989 30.58 -1.16 -12.62
CA PHE A 989 29.41 -0.27 -12.69
C PHE A 989 29.73 1.14 -12.18
N THR A 990 30.43 1.26 -11.05
CA THR A 990 30.80 2.56 -10.48
C THR A 990 31.65 3.38 -11.45
N TRP A 991 32.58 2.76 -12.17
CA TRP A 991 33.40 3.46 -13.17
C TRP A 991 32.62 3.84 -14.45
N MET A 992 31.63 3.06 -14.87
CA MET A 992 30.70 3.47 -15.94
C MET A 992 29.84 4.67 -15.51
N GLY A 993 29.36 4.68 -14.26
CA GLY A 993 28.65 5.80 -13.65
C GLY A 993 29.51 7.06 -13.47
N LEU A 994 30.79 6.90 -13.12
CA LEU A 994 31.72 8.03 -13.02
C LEU A 994 32.04 8.64 -14.40
N GLU A 995 32.09 7.84 -15.48
CA GLU A 995 32.25 8.40 -16.83
C GLU A 995 31.01 9.16 -17.31
N SER A 996 29.78 8.71 -16.99
CA SER A 996 28.56 9.48 -17.33
C SER A 996 28.48 10.81 -16.55
N VAL A 997 28.86 10.83 -15.26
CA VAL A 997 29.01 12.06 -14.46
C VAL A 997 30.12 12.96 -15.01
N HIS A 998 31.23 12.39 -15.50
CA HIS A 998 32.28 13.16 -16.18
C HIS A 998 31.76 13.79 -17.49
N MET A 999 30.99 13.06 -18.30
CA MET A 999 30.34 13.62 -19.50
C MET A 999 29.33 14.73 -19.16
N TYR A 1000 28.58 14.61 -18.06
CA TYR A 1000 27.69 15.69 -17.57
C TYR A 1000 28.47 16.98 -17.29
N ILE A 1001 29.57 16.88 -16.54
CA ILE A 1001 30.40 18.04 -16.20
C ILE A 1001 31.04 18.64 -17.44
N ALA A 1002 31.48 17.81 -18.40
CA ALA A 1002 32.15 18.25 -19.62
C ALA A 1002 31.22 18.87 -20.68
N LEU A 1003 29.94 18.48 -20.74
CA LEU A 1003 29.01 18.89 -21.82
C LEU A 1003 27.83 19.74 -21.34
N VAL A 1004 27.37 19.58 -20.10
CA VAL A 1004 26.28 20.40 -19.52
C VAL A 1004 26.86 21.52 -18.66
N LYS A 1005 27.74 21.19 -17.71
CA LYS A 1005 28.29 22.14 -16.72
C LYS A 1005 29.59 22.82 -17.19
N VAL A 1006 29.56 23.31 -18.42
CA VAL A 1006 30.73 23.80 -19.18
C VAL A 1006 31.41 25.02 -18.54
N PHE A 1007 30.67 25.84 -17.77
CA PHE A 1007 31.21 27.05 -17.16
C PHE A 1007 31.73 26.84 -15.72
N ASN A 1008 33.03 27.08 -15.55
CA ASN A 1008 33.72 27.36 -14.29
C ASN A 1008 33.77 26.25 -13.21
N THR A 1009 33.76 24.97 -13.59
CA THR A 1009 33.80 23.83 -12.65
C THR A 1009 35.22 23.28 -12.39
N TYR A 1010 36.17 24.07 -11.88
CA TYR A 1010 37.52 23.58 -11.55
C TYR A 1010 37.55 22.75 -10.24
N ILE A 1011 37.63 21.42 -10.38
CA ILE A 1011 37.68 20.49 -9.23
C ILE A 1011 39.14 20.14 -8.88
N ARG A 1012 39.68 20.77 -7.83
CA ARG A 1012 41.03 20.46 -7.31
C ARG A 1012 41.16 18.97 -6.95
N ARG A 1013 42.21 18.31 -7.47
CA ARG A 1013 42.46 16.85 -7.36
C ARG A 1013 41.33 15.95 -7.90
N TYR A 1014 40.59 16.39 -8.93
CA TYR A 1014 39.47 15.67 -9.58
C TYR A 1014 39.61 14.13 -9.62
N ILE A 1015 40.62 13.61 -10.33
CA ILE A 1015 40.79 12.16 -10.52
C ILE A 1015 41.02 11.37 -9.22
N LEU A 1016 41.63 11.98 -8.19
CA LEU A 1016 41.83 11.32 -6.89
C LEU A 1016 40.49 11.09 -6.18
N LYS A 1017 39.56 12.06 -6.27
CA LYS A 1017 38.20 11.89 -5.73
C LYS A 1017 37.44 10.80 -6.48
N PHE A 1018 37.59 10.74 -7.80
CA PHE A 1018 36.97 9.71 -8.63
C PHE A 1018 37.52 8.30 -8.29
N CYS A 1019 38.83 8.16 -8.08
CA CYS A 1019 39.40 6.89 -7.61
C CYS A 1019 38.92 6.49 -6.21
N LEU A 1020 38.77 7.43 -5.28
CA LEU A 1020 38.22 7.16 -3.94
C LEU A 1020 36.77 6.66 -4.00
N VAL A 1021 35.93 7.20 -4.88
CA VAL A 1021 34.55 6.71 -5.08
C VAL A 1021 34.56 5.37 -5.83
N GLY A 1022 35.22 5.30 -6.98
CA GLY A 1022 35.17 4.15 -7.91
C GLY A 1022 35.70 2.84 -7.32
N TRP A 1023 36.74 2.91 -6.49
CA TRP A 1023 37.30 1.72 -5.80
C TRP A 1023 36.82 1.60 -4.35
N GLY A 1024 36.59 2.72 -3.65
CA GLY A 1024 36.27 2.72 -2.22
C GLY A 1024 34.80 2.44 -1.88
N PHE A 1025 33.85 2.97 -2.65
CA PHE A 1025 32.42 2.78 -2.35
C PHE A 1025 31.98 1.31 -2.53
N PRO A 1026 32.38 0.59 -3.61
CA PRO A 1026 32.21 -0.86 -3.70
C PRO A 1026 32.91 -1.64 -2.58
N ALA A 1027 34.10 -1.22 -2.15
CA ALA A 1027 34.85 -1.90 -1.09
C ALA A 1027 34.11 -1.81 0.26
N VAL A 1028 33.47 -0.68 0.55
CA VAL A 1028 32.63 -0.51 1.75
C VAL A 1028 31.42 -1.44 1.69
N ILE A 1029 30.71 -1.52 0.56
CA ILE A 1029 29.52 -2.39 0.41
C ILE A 1029 29.90 -3.87 0.58
N VAL A 1030 30.92 -4.35 -0.14
CA VAL A 1030 31.37 -5.75 -0.05
C VAL A 1030 31.94 -6.06 1.33
N GLY A 1031 32.64 -5.10 1.96
CA GLY A 1031 33.13 -5.21 3.32
C GLY A 1031 32.01 -5.35 4.36
N ILE A 1032 30.94 -4.56 4.24
CA ILE A 1032 29.75 -4.65 5.11
C ILE A 1032 29.09 -6.02 4.96
N VAL A 1033 28.85 -6.51 3.73
CA VAL A 1033 28.27 -7.86 3.51
C VAL A 1033 29.12 -8.93 4.18
N THR A 1034 30.44 -8.89 3.96
CA THR A 1034 31.38 -9.90 4.49
C THR A 1034 31.51 -9.83 6.02
N ALA A 1035 31.26 -8.66 6.62
CA ALA A 1035 31.28 -8.46 8.07
C ALA A 1035 29.95 -8.85 8.75
N ILE A 1036 28.82 -8.75 8.06
CA ILE A 1036 27.50 -9.18 8.57
C ILE A 1036 27.35 -10.69 8.47
N ASP A 1037 27.57 -11.27 7.29
CA ASP A 1037 27.52 -12.71 7.07
C ASP A 1037 28.47 -13.16 5.95
N LYS A 1038 29.53 -13.85 6.35
CA LYS A 1038 30.49 -14.47 5.41
C LYS A 1038 29.85 -15.64 4.63
N ASN A 1039 28.83 -16.31 5.17
CA ASN A 1039 28.21 -17.50 4.56
C ASN A 1039 27.27 -17.15 3.39
N SER A 1040 26.95 -15.85 3.22
CA SER A 1040 26.25 -15.33 2.05
C SER A 1040 27.03 -15.51 0.74
N TYR A 1041 28.31 -15.92 0.79
CA TYR A 1041 29.12 -16.36 -0.35
C TYR A 1041 29.45 -17.86 -0.28
N GLY A 1042 29.61 -18.52 -1.43
CA GLY A 1042 30.18 -19.87 -1.50
C GLY A 1042 29.89 -20.61 -2.81
N LEU A 1043 30.12 -21.92 -2.78
CA LEU A 1043 29.99 -22.80 -3.95
C LEU A 1043 28.53 -22.97 -4.41
N GLN A 1044 28.28 -22.69 -5.67
CA GLN A 1044 27.02 -22.83 -6.38
C GLN A 1044 27.20 -23.82 -7.54
N GLU A 1045 26.30 -24.79 -7.68
CA GLU A 1045 26.29 -25.68 -8.85
C GLU A 1045 25.59 -24.99 -10.02
N TYR A 1046 26.24 -24.98 -11.19
CA TYR A 1046 25.65 -24.49 -12.44
C TYR A 1046 25.64 -25.60 -13.51
N GLY A 1047 24.46 -25.89 -14.06
CA GLY A 1047 24.23 -26.92 -15.09
C GLY A 1047 24.26 -28.36 -14.58
N ARG A 1048 23.08 -28.95 -14.28
CA ARG A 1048 22.94 -30.37 -13.88
C ARG A 1048 22.65 -31.31 -15.05
N GLY A 1049 23.65 -31.49 -15.91
CA GLY A 1049 23.58 -32.35 -17.10
C GLY A 1049 24.67 -33.41 -17.15
N GLY A 1050 24.31 -34.69 -16.99
CA GLY A 1050 25.06 -35.91 -17.36
C GLY A 1050 26.50 -36.10 -16.84
N HIS A 1051 27.43 -35.24 -17.25
CA HIS A 1051 28.88 -35.37 -17.03
C HIS A 1051 29.49 -34.04 -16.58
N GLY A 1052 29.69 -33.90 -15.26
CA GLY A 1052 30.41 -32.78 -14.65
C GLY A 1052 29.58 -31.50 -14.55
N SER A 1053 28.93 -31.30 -13.40
CA SER A 1053 28.40 -29.99 -13.01
C SER A 1053 29.54 -28.99 -12.91
N SER A 1054 29.43 -27.84 -13.57
CA SER A 1054 30.36 -26.72 -13.34
C SER A 1054 30.10 -26.11 -11.96
N GLU A 1055 31.01 -26.40 -11.02
CA GLU A 1055 31.09 -25.72 -9.74
C GLU A 1055 31.55 -24.26 -9.96
N PHE A 1056 30.87 -23.29 -9.36
CA PHE A 1056 31.13 -21.85 -9.51
C PHE A 1056 30.99 -21.14 -8.16
N CYS A 1057 31.74 -20.06 -7.88
CA CYS A 1057 31.78 -19.42 -6.58
C CYS A 1057 31.08 -18.04 -6.58
N TRP A 1058 29.92 -17.95 -5.91
CA TRP A 1058 29.08 -16.74 -5.97
C TRP A 1058 28.33 -16.43 -4.68
N ILE A 1059 27.47 -15.41 -4.74
CA ILE A 1059 26.55 -15.02 -3.66
C ILE A 1059 25.43 -16.06 -3.59
N LYS A 1060 25.33 -16.76 -2.45
CA LYS A 1060 24.26 -17.72 -2.14
C LYS A 1060 22.98 -17.05 -1.64
N ASN A 1061 23.13 -15.97 -0.88
CA ASN A 1061 22.01 -15.30 -0.25
C ASN A 1061 21.26 -14.40 -1.26
N GLN A 1062 20.02 -14.78 -1.59
CA GLN A 1062 19.20 -14.06 -2.57
C GLN A 1062 18.94 -12.60 -2.16
N LEU A 1063 18.75 -12.31 -0.87
CA LEU A 1063 18.53 -10.94 -0.39
C LEU A 1063 19.76 -10.07 -0.64
N VAL A 1064 20.95 -10.60 -0.35
CA VAL A 1064 22.23 -9.91 -0.64
C VAL A 1064 22.36 -9.66 -2.14
N PHE A 1065 22.15 -10.68 -2.98
CA PHE A 1065 22.23 -10.55 -4.44
C PHE A 1065 21.29 -9.46 -4.99
N TYR A 1066 20.00 -9.47 -4.60
CA TYR A 1066 19.05 -8.48 -5.07
C TYR A 1066 19.37 -7.06 -4.57
N VAL A 1067 19.79 -6.89 -3.31
CA VAL A 1067 20.11 -5.56 -2.76
C VAL A 1067 21.43 -5.01 -3.32
N THR A 1068 22.52 -5.79 -3.28
CA THR A 1068 23.88 -5.28 -3.57
C THR A 1068 24.29 -5.39 -5.03
N CYS A 1069 23.73 -6.34 -5.79
CA CYS A 1069 23.97 -6.41 -7.24
C CYS A 1069 22.83 -5.73 -8.02
N VAL A 1070 21.59 -6.18 -7.87
CA VAL A 1070 20.47 -5.72 -8.75
C VAL A 1070 20.04 -4.29 -8.42
N GLY A 1071 19.80 -3.96 -7.14
CA GLY A 1071 19.44 -2.60 -6.71
C GLY A 1071 20.53 -1.58 -7.02
N TYR A 1072 21.80 -1.94 -6.75
CA TYR A 1072 22.96 -1.14 -7.11
C TYR A 1072 23.08 -0.89 -8.63
N PHE A 1073 22.90 -1.94 -9.43
CA PHE A 1073 22.90 -1.82 -10.88
C PHE A 1073 21.79 -0.88 -11.36
N CYS A 1074 20.55 -1.05 -10.87
CA CYS A 1074 19.42 -0.20 -11.28
C CYS A 1074 19.67 1.29 -11.00
N LEU A 1075 20.23 1.63 -9.84
CA LEU A 1075 20.58 3.01 -9.49
C LEU A 1075 21.59 3.64 -10.48
N ILE A 1076 22.67 2.91 -10.79
CA ILE A 1076 23.71 3.38 -11.72
C ILE A 1076 23.19 3.38 -13.17
N PHE A 1077 22.39 2.38 -13.56
CA PHE A 1077 21.80 2.27 -14.88
C PHE A 1077 20.83 3.41 -15.17
N LEU A 1078 19.94 3.78 -14.24
CA LEU A 1078 19.05 4.94 -14.40
C LEU A 1078 19.82 6.25 -14.60
N LEU A 1079 20.91 6.45 -13.84
CA LEU A 1079 21.81 7.61 -14.00
C LEU A 1079 22.46 7.60 -15.40
N ASN A 1080 22.94 6.45 -15.87
CA ASN A 1080 23.56 6.31 -17.19
C ASN A 1080 22.56 6.49 -18.34
N VAL A 1081 21.32 6.01 -18.20
CA VAL A 1081 20.21 6.22 -19.16
C VAL A 1081 19.87 7.70 -19.26
N ALA A 1082 19.66 8.38 -18.13
CA ALA A 1082 19.38 9.82 -18.10
C ALA A 1082 20.51 10.62 -18.76
N MET A 1083 21.77 10.27 -18.45
CA MET A 1083 22.92 10.93 -19.08
C MET A 1083 23.08 10.62 -20.56
N PHE A 1084 22.79 9.40 -21.00
CA PHE A 1084 22.80 9.03 -22.42
C PHE A 1084 21.80 9.88 -23.21
N ILE A 1085 20.59 10.08 -22.66
CA ILE A 1085 19.54 10.94 -23.26
C ILE A 1085 20.02 12.40 -23.34
N VAL A 1086 20.55 12.97 -22.25
CA VAL A 1086 21.05 14.36 -22.24
C VAL A 1086 22.18 14.56 -23.26
N VAL A 1087 23.14 13.64 -23.32
CA VAL A 1087 24.23 13.71 -24.31
C VAL A 1087 23.72 13.55 -25.74
N MET A 1088 22.71 12.70 -25.98
CA MET A 1088 22.07 12.57 -27.29
C MET A 1088 21.36 13.86 -27.73
N LEU A 1089 20.57 14.48 -26.85
CA LEU A 1089 19.91 15.75 -27.12
C LEU A 1089 20.91 16.87 -27.43
N GLN A 1090 22.03 16.93 -26.70
CA GLN A 1090 23.11 17.89 -26.96
C GLN A 1090 23.88 17.63 -28.26
N ILE A 1091 24.06 16.36 -28.66
CA ILE A 1091 24.66 16.02 -29.97
C ILE A 1091 23.74 16.46 -31.11
N CYS A 1092 22.44 16.20 -31.01
CA CYS A 1092 21.46 16.62 -32.01
C CYS A 1092 21.37 18.15 -32.10
N GLY A 1093 21.28 18.85 -30.96
CA GLY A 1093 21.18 20.31 -30.91
C GLY A 1093 22.43 21.08 -31.39
N ARG A 1094 23.61 20.44 -31.44
CA ARG A 1094 24.87 21.10 -31.84
C ARG A 1094 25.11 21.19 -33.34
N ASN A 1095 24.48 20.36 -34.16
CA ASN A 1095 24.85 20.24 -35.58
C ASN A 1095 24.28 21.38 -36.45
N GLY A 1096 23.19 22.02 -36.04
CA GLY A 1096 22.45 23.04 -36.80
C GLY A 1096 23.17 24.38 -37.08
N LYS A 1097 24.50 24.49 -36.91
CA LYS A 1097 25.23 25.76 -37.14
C LYS A 1097 26.60 25.68 -37.85
N ARG A 1098 27.11 24.50 -38.29
CA ARG A 1098 28.28 24.41 -39.21
C ARG A 1098 28.60 22.97 -39.70
N SER A 1099 28.28 22.64 -40.95
CA SER A 1099 28.99 21.61 -41.74
C SER A 1099 28.61 21.59 -43.22
N ASN A 1100 29.57 21.81 -44.14
CA ASN A 1100 29.42 21.36 -45.53
C ASN A 1100 29.83 19.88 -45.59
N ARG A 1101 28.91 18.97 -45.27
CA ARG A 1101 29.11 17.50 -45.37
C ARG A 1101 27.85 16.83 -45.90
N THR A 1102 28.03 15.65 -46.49
CA THR A 1102 26.92 14.85 -47.00
C THR A 1102 26.11 14.23 -45.86
N LEU A 1103 24.79 14.09 -46.04
CA LEU A 1103 23.89 13.44 -45.09
C LEU A 1103 24.40 12.05 -44.65
N ARG A 1104 25.00 11.29 -45.58
CA ARG A 1104 25.58 9.97 -45.31
C ARG A 1104 26.78 10.03 -44.36
N GLU A 1105 27.67 11.02 -44.50
CA GLU A 1105 28.77 11.23 -43.54
C GLU A 1105 28.27 11.67 -42.16
N GLU A 1106 27.26 12.53 -42.12
CA GLU A 1106 26.61 13.01 -40.89
C GLU A 1106 25.99 11.83 -40.12
N VAL A 1107 25.17 11.01 -40.79
CA VAL A 1107 24.54 9.82 -40.21
C VAL A 1107 25.59 8.82 -39.74
N LEU A 1108 26.63 8.51 -40.54
CA LEU A 1108 27.69 7.60 -40.13
C LEU A 1108 28.51 8.12 -38.94
N ARG A 1109 28.78 9.43 -38.87
CA ARG A 1109 29.47 10.07 -37.75
C ARG A 1109 28.63 10.00 -36.48
N ASN A 1110 27.33 10.32 -36.57
CA ASN A 1110 26.42 10.31 -35.43
C ASN A 1110 26.18 8.88 -34.93
N LEU A 1111 25.92 7.92 -35.83
CA LEU A 1111 25.77 6.49 -35.51
C LEU A 1111 27.02 5.90 -34.85
N ARG A 1112 28.23 6.24 -35.36
CA ARG A 1112 29.49 5.87 -34.70
C ARG A 1112 29.59 6.43 -33.27
N SER A 1113 29.10 7.65 -33.03
CA SER A 1113 29.06 8.26 -31.70
C SER A 1113 28.07 7.56 -30.76
N VAL A 1114 26.88 7.20 -31.26
CA VAL A 1114 25.85 6.45 -30.50
C VAL A 1114 26.39 5.10 -30.03
N ILE A 1115 26.91 4.29 -30.95
CA ILE A 1115 27.42 2.95 -30.63
C ILE A 1115 28.61 3.04 -29.66
N SER A 1116 29.53 3.97 -29.90
CA SER A 1116 30.68 4.22 -29.01
C SER A 1116 30.28 4.61 -27.58
N LEU A 1117 29.17 5.33 -27.41
CA LEU A 1117 28.66 5.76 -26.09
C LEU A 1117 27.87 4.64 -25.40
N THR A 1118 27.11 3.86 -26.16
CA THR A 1118 26.28 2.74 -25.67
C THR A 1118 27.10 1.71 -24.88
N PHE A 1119 28.27 1.33 -25.41
CA PHE A 1119 29.21 0.41 -24.74
C PHE A 1119 30.02 1.06 -23.61
N LEU A 1120 30.30 2.36 -23.69
CA LEU A 1120 31.06 3.10 -22.67
C LEU A 1120 30.25 3.27 -21.39
N LEU A 1121 28.95 3.56 -21.49
CA LEU A 1121 28.04 3.75 -20.36
C LEU A 1121 27.38 2.44 -19.87
N GLY A 1122 27.74 1.30 -20.44
CA GLY A 1122 27.25 -0.02 -20.01
C GLY A 1122 25.77 -0.30 -20.34
N MET A 1123 25.17 0.44 -21.28
CA MET A 1123 23.73 0.36 -21.59
C MET A 1123 23.27 -1.06 -21.97
N THR A 1124 24.16 -1.87 -22.53
CA THR A 1124 23.91 -3.28 -22.90
C THR A 1124 23.68 -4.22 -21.72
N TRP A 1125 24.06 -3.83 -20.49
CA TRP A 1125 23.71 -4.59 -19.29
C TRP A 1125 22.20 -4.54 -18.98
N GLY A 1126 21.47 -3.55 -19.52
CA GLY A 1126 20.01 -3.47 -19.41
C GLY A 1126 19.28 -4.69 -19.95
N PHE A 1127 19.87 -5.46 -20.88
CA PHE A 1127 19.30 -6.72 -21.37
C PHE A 1127 19.11 -7.77 -20.26
N ALA A 1128 19.90 -7.73 -19.18
CA ALA A 1128 19.71 -8.60 -18.03
C ALA A 1128 18.42 -8.29 -17.24
N LEU A 1129 17.95 -7.04 -17.21
CA LEU A 1129 16.68 -6.66 -16.57
C LEU A 1129 15.45 -7.09 -17.38
N PHE A 1130 15.60 -7.24 -18.70
CA PHE A 1130 14.53 -7.69 -19.59
C PHE A 1130 14.55 -9.22 -19.84
N ALA A 1131 15.47 -9.95 -19.22
CA ALA A 1131 15.62 -11.40 -19.33
C ALA A 1131 14.63 -12.18 -18.43
N TRP A 1132 13.34 -11.87 -18.52
CA TRP A 1132 12.26 -12.56 -17.78
C TRP A 1132 11.13 -13.01 -18.70
N GLY A 1133 10.28 -13.92 -18.20
CA GLY A 1133 9.15 -14.47 -18.97
C GLY A 1133 9.58 -15.19 -20.27
N PRO A 1134 8.73 -15.22 -21.31
CA PRO A 1134 8.98 -15.99 -22.53
C PRO A 1134 10.12 -15.46 -23.40
N VAL A 1135 10.59 -14.22 -23.16
CA VAL A 1135 11.68 -13.59 -23.92
C VAL A 1135 13.07 -13.80 -23.29
N ASN A 1136 13.13 -14.42 -22.09
CA ASN A 1136 14.34 -14.65 -21.30
C ASN A 1136 15.52 -15.18 -22.14
N LEU A 1137 15.33 -16.28 -22.87
CA LEU A 1137 16.40 -16.92 -23.65
C LEU A 1137 17.04 -15.97 -24.68
N ALA A 1138 16.24 -15.15 -25.37
CA ALA A 1138 16.74 -14.20 -26.37
C ALA A 1138 17.53 -13.05 -25.71
N PHE A 1139 17.02 -12.51 -24.59
CA PHE A 1139 17.73 -11.47 -23.84
C PHE A 1139 19.00 -11.98 -23.14
N MET A 1140 19.03 -13.23 -22.68
CA MET A 1140 20.25 -13.88 -22.17
C MET A 1140 21.34 -14.00 -23.25
N TYR A 1141 21.00 -14.42 -24.47
CA TYR A 1141 21.97 -14.45 -25.57
C TYR A 1141 22.48 -13.04 -25.92
N LEU A 1142 21.61 -12.04 -26.03
CA LEU A 1142 22.01 -10.65 -26.28
C LEU A 1142 22.89 -10.11 -25.15
N PHE A 1143 22.53 -10.37 -23.89
CA PHE A 1143 23.32 -10.00 -22.71
C PHE A 1143 24.71 -10.63 -22.74
N SER A 1144 24.83 -11.96 -22.83
CA SER A 1144 26.14 -12.64 -22.84
C SER A 1144 27.00 -12.22 -24.03
N ILE A 1145 26.44 -12.03 -25.22
CA ILE A 1145 27.21 -11.57 -26.39
C ILE A 1145 27.73 -10.15 -26.17
N PHE A 1146 26.89 -9.18 -25.78
CA PHE A 1146 27.33 -7.79 -25.65
C PHE A 1146 28.18 -7.52 -24.40
N ASN A 1147 27.92 -8.22 -23.29
CA ASN A 1147 28.73 -8.14 -22.08
C ASN A 1147 30.11 -8.77 -22.31
N SER A 1148 30.17 -10.02 -22.79
CA SER A 1148 31.44 -10.71 -23.01
C SER A 1148 32.29 -10.06 -24.11
N LEU A 1149 31.73 -9.24 -25.00
CA LEU A 1149 32.48 -8.44 -25.98
C LEU A 1149 32.71 -6.97 -25.57
N GLN A 1150 32.32 -6.52 -24.36
CA GLN A 1150 32.40 -5.10 -23.99
C GLN A 1150 33.83 -4.52 -24.07
N GLY A 1151 34.85 -5.27 -23.63
CA GLY A 1151 36.25 -4.86 -23.74
C GLY A 1151 36.77 -4.76 -25.18
N LEU A 1152 36.25 -5.59 -26.10
CA LEU A 1152 36.55 -5.49 -27.53
C LEU A 1152 35.94 -4.22 -28.14
N PHE A 1153 34.69 -3.88 -27.82
CA PHE A 1153 34.06 -2.65 -28.31
C PHE A 1153 34.73 -1.39 -27.74
N ILE A 1154 35.13 -1.42 -26.47
CA ILE A 1154 35.95 -0.36 -25.84
C ILE A 1154 37.27 -0.19 -26.61
N PHE A 1155 38.00 -1.28 -26.86
CA PHE A 1155 39.23 -1.24 -27.67
C PHE A 1155 38.98 -0.68 -29.08
N ILE A 1156 37.95 -1.14 -29.80
CA ILE A 1156 37.64 -0.68 -31.15
C ILE A 1156 37.40 0.83 -31.17
N PHE A 1157 36.44 1.34 -30.40
CA PHE A 1157 36.04 2.75 -30.50
C PHE A 1157 36.99 3.72 -29.79
N HIS A 1158 37.51 3.35 -28.62
CA HIS A 1158 38.29 4.25 -27.76
C HIS A 1158 39.81 4.01 -27.82
N CYS A 1159 40.27 2.90 -28.42
CA CYS A 1159 41.69 2.67 -28.70
C CYS A 1159 41.95 2.71 -30.22
N ALA A 1160 41.60 1.65 -30.97
CA ALA A 1160 41.99 1.46 -32.37
C ALA A 1160 41.45 2.51 -33.35
N LEU A 1161 40.23 3.01 -33.16
CA LEU A 1161 39.61 4.04 -34.02
C LEU A 1161 39.81 5.49 -33.51
N LYS A 1162 40.47 5.70 -32.36
CA LYS A 1162 40.66 7.03 -31.77
C LYS A 1162 41.90 7.69 -32.35
N GLU A 1163 41.74 8.81 -33.05
CA GLU A 1163 42.82 9.44 -33.83
C GLU A 1163 44.11 9.70 -33.03
N ASN A 1164 44.00 10.14 -31.77
CA ASN A 1164 45.17 10.44 -30.94
C ASN A 1164 45.98 9.19 -30.59
N VAL A 1165 45.32 8.03 -30.50
CA VAL A 1165 45.97 6.71 -30.32
C VAL A 1165 46.61 6.27 -31.62
N GLN A 1166 45.87 6.32 -32.74
CA GLN A 1166 46.42 6.01 -34.07
C GLN A 1166 47.67 6.83 -34.40
N LYS A 1167 47.70 8.12 -34.02
CA LYS A 1167 48.85 9.01 -34.18
C LYS A 1167 50.06 8.56 -33.33
N GLN A 1168 49.88 8.00 -32.14
CA GLN A 1168 50.99 7.45 -31.35
C GLN A 1168 51.45 6.08 -31.90
N TRP A 1169 50.51 5.18 -32.24
CA TRP A 1169 50.84 3.88 -32.84
C TRP A 1169 51.63 4.05 -34.15
N ARG A 1170 51.20 4.96 -35.04
CA ARG A 1170 51.93 5.28 -36.27
C ARG A 1170 53.28 5.99 -36.03
N ARG A 1171 53.52 6.59 -34.87
CA ARG A 1171 54.79 7.24 -34.52
C ARG A 1171 55.80 6.27 -33.89
N TYR A 1172 55.33 5.30 -33.09
CA TYR A 1172 56.18 4.44 -32.24
C TYR A 1172 56.12 2.93 -32.55
N LEU A 1173 55.02 2.41 -33.12
CA LEU A 1173 54.83 0.97 -33.40
C LEU A 1173 54.92 0.62 -34.90
N CYS A 1174 54.71 1.59 -35.80
CA CYS A 1174 54.83 1.37 -37.24
C CYS A 1174 56.27 1.57 -37.74
N CYS A 1175 56.75 0.62 -38.55
CA CYS A 1175 58.01 0.71 -39.29
C CYS A 1175 57.78 0.95 -40.78
N GLY A 1176 58.81 1.43 -41.49
CA GLY A 1176 58.76 1.70 -42.94
C GLY A 1176 57.74 2.78 -43.32
N ARG A 1177 57.12 2.61 -44.49
CA ARG A 1177 56.24 3.61 -45.17
C ARG A 1177 54.99 4.04 -44.36
N PHE A 1178 54.66 3.34 -43.27
CA PHE A 1178 53.50 3.65 -42.43
C PHE A 1178 53.83 4.50 -41.19
N ARG A 1179 55.13 4.81 -40.95
CA ARG A 1179 55.56 5.63 -39.81
C ARG A 1179 55.31 7.12 -40.06
N LEU A 1180 54.71 7.81 -39.08
CA LEU A 1180 54.65 9.28 -39.07
C LEU A 1180 55.99 9.87 -38.61
N SER A 1181 56.47 10.90 -39.32
CA SER A 1181 57.61 11.73 -38.93
C SER A 1181 57.27 12.67 -37.79
N ASP A 1182 58.22 12.95 -36.90
CA ASP A 1182 57.94 13.66 -35.65
C ASP A 1182 57.53 15.14 -35.80
N ASN A 1183 57.97 15.81 -36.87
CA ASN A 1183 57.73 17.23 -37.12
C ASN A 1183 56.39 17.49 -37.83
N SER A 1184 55.29 17.65 -37.09
CA SER A 1184 53.99 18.05 -37.67
C SER A 1184 53.04 18.88 -36.78
N ASP A 1185 53.39 19.14 -35.51
CA ASP A 1185 52.56 19.95 -34.59
C ASP A 1185 53.00 21.44 -34.47
N TRP A 1186 54.08 21.86 -35.15
CA TRP A 1186 54.58 23.26 -35.17
C TRP A 1186 54.51 23.87 -36.59
N SER A 1187 53.32 23.87 -37.21
CA SER A 1187 53.13 24.43 -38.57
C SER A 1187 51.71 24.95 -38.85
N LYS A 1188 51.06 25.60 -37.87
CA LYS A 1188 49.76 26.28 -38.08
C LYS A 1188 49.65 27.71 -37.54
N THR A 1189 50.78 28.37 -37.28
CA THR A 1189 50.82 29.81 -36.91
C THR A 1189 51.84 30.61 -37.74
N ALA A 1190 52.51 30.00 -38.71
CA ALA A 1190 53.47 30.68 -39.58
C ALA A 1190 53.45 30.10 -41.02
N THR A 1191 53.78 30.98 -41.97
CA THR A 1191 54.00 30.69 -43.40
C THR A 1191 52.75 30.40 -44.26
N ASN A 1192 51.88 31.41 -44.37
CA ASN A 1192 51.17 31.62 -45.64
C ASN A 1192 52.11 32.34 -46.63
N ASN A 1193 53.05 31.61 -47.24
CA ASN A 1193 53.77 32.06 -48.44
C ASN A 1193 54.57 30.92 -49.13
N THR A 1194 54.62 30.98 -50.46
CA THR A 1194 55.59 30.31 -51.38
C THR A 1194 55.90 28.80 -51.22
N LYS A 1195 55.20 28.01 -52.06
CA LYS A 1195 55.71 26.95 -52.98
C LYS A 1195 56.99 26.12 -52.65
N LYS A 1196 56.87 24.79 -52.90
CA LYS A 1196 57.78 23.89 -53.66
C LYS A 1196 58.61 22.82 -52.87
N VAL A 1197 58.14 21.57 -52.95
CA VAL A 1197 58.84 20.27 -53.21
C VAL A 1197 60.14 19.89 -52.44
N SER A 1198 60.26 18.58 -52.08
CA SER A 1198 61.47 17.81 -51.68
C SER A 1198 62.19 18.19 -50.35
N SER A 1199 62.98 17.33 -49.68
CA SER A 1199 62.98 15.85 -49.48
C SER A 1199 64.12 15.47 -48.49
N GLU A 1200 64.02 14.34 -47.74
CA GLU A 1200 65.15 13.69 -47.00
C GLU A 1200 65.81 14.53 -45.85
N ASN A 1201 66.76 14.12 -44.99
CA ASN A 1201 67.25 12.87 -44.33
C ASN A 1201 68.18 13.29 -43.12
N LEU A 1202 68.65 12.48 -42.14
CA LEU A 1202 68.27 11.19 -41.52
C LEU A 1202 69.13 10.92 -40.24
N GLY A 1203 68.54 10.77 -39.04
CA GLY A 1203 69.24 10.39 -37.78
C GLY A 1203 68.42 10.75 -36.52
N LYS A 1204 68.33 10.00 -35.40
CA LYS A 1204 69.30 9.28 -34.52
C LYS A 1204 70.13 10.22 -33.62
N SER A 1205 70.34 9.97 -32.31
CA SER A 1205 69.79 8.97 -31.35
C SER A 1205 70.39 9.13 -29.93
N LEU A 1206 69.64 8.78 -28.86
CA LEU A 1206 70.13 8.39 -27.50
C LEU A 1206 70.86 9.49 -26.65
N SER A 1207 70.84 9.57 -25.31
CA SER A 1207 70.15 8.88 -24.18
C SER A 1207 69.75 9.96 -23.10
N SER A 1208 69.81 9.89 -21.74
CA SER A 1208 70.18 8.89 -20.70
C SER A 1208 69.62 9.23 -19.29
N SER A 1209 69.60 8.23 -18.41
CA SER A 1209 69.96 8.24 -16.96
C SER A 1209 69.39 9.25 -15.92
N SER A 1210 68.87 8.69 -14.82
CA SER A 1210 69.23 8.97 -13.40
C SER A 1210 68.14 9.47 -12.42
N PHE A 1211 68.32 9.07 -11.15
CA PHE A 1211 67.53 9.37 -9.95
C PHE A 1211 67.76 10.80 -9.40
N GLY A 1212 66.82 11.30 -8.59
CA GLY A 1212 67.07 12.42 -7.66
C GLY A 1212 65.81 13.08 -7.07
N SER A 1213 65.71 13.13 -5.74
CA SER A 1213 64.74 13.96 -4.99
C SER A 1213 65.22 15.43 -4.93
N SER A 1214 64.52 16.46 -4.43
CA SER A 1214 63.43 16.52 -3.44
C SER A 1214 62.72 17.90 -3.35
N THR A 1215 61.43 17.90 -2.96
CA THR A 1215 60.73 18.85 -2.03
C THR A 1215 60.69 20.38 -2.20
N ALA A 1216 59.59 20.95 -1.63
CA ALA A 1216 59.37 22.34 -1.18
C ALA A 1216 58.93 23.38 -2.24
N ASN A 1217 58.15 24.43 -1.91
CA ASN A 1217 57.79 24.94 -0.59
C ASN A 1217 56.35 25.52 -0.48
N TRP A 1218 55.91 25.84 0.75
CA TRP A 1218 54.71 26.66 1.08
C TRP A 1218 55.02 28.18 0.89
N THR A 1219 54.11 29.17 0.91
CA THR A 1219 53.13 29.55 1.97
C THR A 1219 51.97 30.44 1.43
N SER A 1220 51.32 31.26 2.27
CA SER A 1220 49.99 31.88 2.05
C SER A 1220 49.87 33.31 2.63
N LYS A 1221 48.69 33.95 2.45
CA LYS A 1221 48.25 35.34 2.83
C LYS A 1221 48.49 36.40 1.73
N ALA A 1222 47.69 37.48 1.61
CA ALA A 1222 46.30 37.74 2.06
C ALA A 1222 45.71 39.02 1.38
N LYS A 1223 44.39 39.21 1.54
CA LYS A 1223 43.60 40.47 1.48
C LYS A 1223 43.76 41.46 0.29
N ALA A 1224 42.68 41.50 -0.49
CA ALA A 1224 41.79 42.66 -0.70
C ALA A 1224 42.17 43.85 -1.63
N THR A 1225 41.15 44.25 -2.41
CA THR A 1225 40.89 45.58 -3.00
C THR A 1225 41.88 46.15 -4.03
N PHE A 1226 41.46 46.25 -5.30
CA PHE A 1226 41.26 47.52 -6.04
C PHE A 1226 40.92 47.26 -7.52
N ASN A 1227 39.75 47.74 -7.98
CA ASN A 1227 39.55 48.16 -9.37
C ASN A 1227 40.19 49.57 -9.49
N PRO A 1228 40.85 49.96 -10.61
CA PRO A 1228 40.11 50.16 -11.86
C PRO A 1228 40.89 49.96 -13.17
N PHE A 1229 40.15 49.88 -14.29
CA PHE A 1229 40.29 50.85 -15.39
C PHE A 1229 39.05 50.79 -16.31
N ASN A 1230 38.52 51.94 -16.73
CA ASN A 1230 37.32 52.04 -17.57
C ASN A 1230 37.35 53.31 -18.44
N LYS A 1231 36.97 53.20 -19.71
CA LYS A 1231 36.86 54.29 -20.69
C LYS A 1231 35.93 53.78 -21.82
N ARG A 1232 34.60 53.97 -21.82
CA ARG A 1232 33.72 55.13 -21.55
C ARG A 1232 33.70 56.13 -22.72
N HIS A 1233 32.62 56.09 -23.53
CA HIS A 1233 31.84 57.19 -24.15
C HIS A 1233 30.94 56.62 -25.29
N SER A 1234 29.74 57.14 -25.61
CA SER A 1234 28.63 57.72 -24.80
C SER A 1234 27.45 58.13 -25.71
N ASN A 1235 26.21 57.81 -25.30
CA ASN A 1235 24.93 58.37 -25.80
C ASN A 1235 24.69 58.14 -27.32
N THR A 1236 23.61 58.51 -28.03
CA THR A 1236 22.32 59.22 -27.81
C THR A 1236 21.25 58.50 -28.70
N ASP A 1237 19.94 58.76 -28.75
CA ASP A 1237 18.84 59.04 -27.79
C ASP A 1237 17.50 58.94 -28.60
N SER A 1238 16.31 59.16 -28.00
CA SER A 1238 14.96 59.29 -28.66
C SER A 1238 14.42 58.08 -29.49
N SER A 1239 13.34 57.36 -29.14
CA SER A 1239 11.91 57.73 -28.95
C SER A 1239 11.08 57.92 -30.23
N SER A 1240 10.17 56.99 -30.54
CA SER A 1240 8.77 57.25 -30.94
C SER A 1240 7.97 55.96 -31.19
N ASN A 1241 6.65 56.10 -31.08
CA ASN A 1241 5.55 55.14 -31.30
C ASN A 1241 5.78 54.26 -32.56
N GLN A 1242 5.33 53.00 -32.58
CA GLN A 1242 3.91 52.60 -32.45
C GLN A 1242 3.72 51.20 -31.84
#